data_AF-A0A1G9EB44-F1
#
_entry.id   AF-A0A1G9EB44-F1
#
_cell.length_a   1.000
_cell.length_b   1.000
_cell.length_c   1.000
_cell.angle_alpha   90.00
_cell.angle_beta   90.00
_cell.angle_gamma   90.00
#
_symmetry.space_group_name_H-M   'P 1'
#
loop_
_entity.id
_entity.type
_entity.pdbx_description
1 polymer ?
#
loop_
_entity_poly.entity_id
_entity_poly.type
_entity_poly.pdbx_seq_one_letter_code
_entity_poly.pdbx_strand_id
1 'polypeptide(L)'
;MKKLFSLTISAALLLAPFAYTINAPALKLTVDAVSAASEEAPAATAKPAAKPTAKPTPKATAKPKPTAKPTPKATAKPTAKPAATPKATAKPATVKPAATAKATAKPAATAKPAATAKATAKPVATAKPVTVKENVYKDGVYVAYGNAYSKGTEGAKVTIKDGKIADLELMRTSPKLIDRNVRDNYSGVWVAYGLMKDKLLGKTRDGAAAVDAVSGATRSSNGWKLSVDRAFERALKVKPADATYFTGDHMGIDPEGKYAVFATFDENSLTAVKLYPLTAAGDFVDEKNYTAEQTAAIAAITPALLAKGSSAQAVPGFEAESRAAINAFWDAEQNATINNTSAYIDGFYSSYGTARSVGVERADIIIRNGKLVDVKLYRLGTNLIDRGATAYAEVVKANAPMTAKLLANGSYIANYDEKVDGISGATESSHGWNQAVERAFEKALKVPTEGQYFDGKFAGVDNQSKILLLADIEADEVTGLTLSLFGTDGKLIADAKLTAEQKTLVDQLKAGLLDKGVALADVTGQEALTAAARAALADALANASKVQGEYKDGTFTAYGDAYDKGTNKADVTLRNGKIVNVVLSRVGMNMVDLGKAAYAEVQKAIPQLTASFLAAGTREGVQEVDAVSGATSSSNALKAAVDRAYGKAEVEEAHKAAYFNGIFIGASTDKSVNVMVTVKNNVPVAMLVYYLDANGKVKTPEYLTAAQLAVKSEIESTSTGNSLHKYGYKAAAFGANDAEKAVSAKAVEAIKAALEAAGK
;
A
#
# COMPACT_ATOMS: atom_id res chain seq x y z
N MET A 1 0.76 -32.26 53.68
CA MET A 1 0.53 -32.30 55.15
C MET A 1 1.61 -31.43 55.79
N LYS A 2 1.43 -30.35 56.54
CA LYS A 2 0.38 -29.73 57.38
C LYS A 2 0.51 -28.19 57.16
N LYS A 3 -0.57 -27.44 56.89
CA LYS A 3 -1.28 -26.50 57.81
C LYS A 3 -0.39 -25.34 58.32
N LEU A 4 -0.77 -24.05 58.40
CA LEU A 4 -1.95 -23.22 58.08
C LEU A 4 -1.62 -21.76 58.51
N PHE A 5 -2.50 -20.81 58.16
CA PHE A 5 -2.64 -19.40 58.61
C PHE A 5 -1.69 -18.36 57.97
N SER A 6 -2.11 -17.46 57.06
CA SER A 6 -3.19 -16.44 57.04
C SER A 6 -2.83 -15.16 57.77
N LEU A 7 -2.67 -14.05 57.02
CA LEU A 7 -3.41 -12.82 57.26
C LEU A 7 -3.43 -11.91 56.01
N THR A 8 -4.62 -11.78 55.43
CA THR A 8 -5.05 -10.72 54.52
C THR A 8 -5.38 -9.44 55.31
N ILE A 9 -4.94 -8.27 54.84
CA ILE A 9 -5.71 -7.02 54.93
C ILE A 9 -5.59 -6.25 53.60
N SER A 10 -6.73 -6.13 52.94
CA SER A 10 -7.01 -5.23 51.81
C SER A 10 -7.17 -3.79 52.30
N ALA A 11 -6.81 -2.82 51.46
CA ALA A 11 -7.73 -1.80 50.90
C ALA A 11 -7.03 -0.46 50.58
N ALA A 12 -7.05 -0.13 49.29
CA ALA A 12 -7.35 1.16 48.68
C ALA A 12 -7.03 2.47 49.41
N LEU A 13 -6.27 3.36 48.73
CA LEU A 13 -6.77 4.70 48.39
C LEU A 13 -5.96 5.37 47.26
N LEU A 14 -6.69 5.88 46.28
CA LEU A 14 -6.25 6.87 45.28
C LEU A 14 -5.87 8.20 45.96
N LEU A 15 -4.87 8.90 45.42
CA LEU A 15 -4.96 10.28 44.86
C LEU A 15 -3.56 10.91 44.67
N ALA A 16 -3.39 11.54 43.51
CA ALA A 16 -2.20 12.24 43.01
C ALA A 16 -2.05 13.67 43.62
N PRO A 17 -1.33 14.63 43.00
CA PRO A 17 0.13 14.76 42.83
C PRO A 17 0.65 16.08 43.43
N PHE A 18 1.90 16.16 43.92
CA PHE A 18 2.61 17.44 44.01
C PHE A 18 4.13 17.26 43.84
N ALA A 19 4.68 18.09 42.98
CA ALA A 19 6.09 18.22 42.68
C ALA A 19 6.88 18.77 43.87
N TYR A 20 8.07 18.23 44.13
CA TYR A 20 9.21 19.02 44.60
C TYR A 20 10.51 18.35 44.16
N THR A 21 11.37 19.17 43.57
CA THR A 21 12.76 18.90 43.24
C THR A 21 13.58 18.63 44.51
N ILE A 22 14.20 17.46 44.64
CA ILE A 22 15.38 17.26 45.51
C ILE A 22 16.36 16.33 44.82
N ASN A 23 17.58 16.84 44.65
CA ASN A 23 18.78 16.15 44.19
C ASN A 23 19.48 15.54 45.42
N ALA A 24 19.51 14.21 45.57
CA ALA A 24 20.40 13.48 46.47
C ALA A 24 20.49 11.98 46.09
N PRO A 25 21.63 11.28 46.37
CA PRO A 25 22.07 10.12 45.61
C PRO A 25 21.72 8.75 46.22
N ALA A 26 21.65 7.75 45.32
CA ALA A 26 21.88 6.31 45.50
C ALA A 26 21.23 5.60 46.70
N LEU A 27 20.04 5.03 46.50
CA LEU A 27 19.64 3.79 47.17
C LEU A 27 19.73 2.62 46.17
N LYS A 28 20.66 1.71 46.45
CA LYS A 28 20.69 0.36 45.87
C LYS A 28 19.52 -0.44 46.47
N LEU A 29 18.48 -0.70 45.69
CA LEU A 29 17.61 -1.85 45.91
C LEU A 29 17.84 -2.85 44.78
N THR A 30 18.43 -3.99 45.13
CA THR A 30 18.45 -5.20 44.32
C THR A 30 17.08 -5.87 44.47
N VAL A 31 16.36 -6.02 43.36
CA VAL A 31 15.25 -6.97 43.27
C VAL A 31 15.59 -7.94 42.15
N ASP A 32 15.86 -9.18 42.54
CA ASP A 32 16.04 -10.31 41.64
C ASP A 32 14.74 -10.57 40.86
N ALA A 33 14.82 -10.44 39.54
CA ALA A 33 13.84 -11.02 38.63
C ALA A 33 14.43 -12.32 38.06
N VAL A 34 13.84 -13.43 38.49
CA VAL A 34 14.09 -14.79 38.00
C VAL A 34 13.77 -14.82 36.50
N SER A 35 14.82 -14.87 35.68
CA SER A 35 14.76 -15.27 34.27
C SER A 35 14.92 -16.79 34.20
N ALA A 36 13.97 -17.47 33.59
CA ALA A 36 14.06 -18.88 33.25
C ALA A 36 13.65 -19.06 31.79
N ALA A 37 14.65 -19.14 30.90
CA ALA A 37 14.70 -20.00 29.72
C ALA A 37 15.92 -19.62 28.86
N SER A 38 17.09 -20.17 29.21
CA SER A 38 18.15 -20.43 28.25
C SER A 38 18.94 -21.64 28.75
N GLU A 39 18.93 -22.71 27.96
CA GLU A 39 19.83 -23.85 28.15
C GLU A 39 21.29 -23.42 27.92
N GLU A 40 22.16 -24.16 28.59
CA GLU A 40 23.52 -23.84 29.00
C GLU A 40 24.54 -24.65 28.19
N ALA A 41 25.69 -24.05 27.83
CA ALA A 41 26.96 -24.74 27.60
C ALA A 41 28.14 -23.73 27.65
N PRO A 42 29.36 -24.14 28.08
CA PRO A 42 30.07 -23.43 29.15
C PRO A 42 31.20 -22.48 28.71
N ALA A 43 31.59 -21.66 29.69
CA ALA A 43 32.45 -20.49 29.64
C ALA A 43 33.96 -20.77 29.43
N ALA A 44 34.62 -19.80 28.77
CA ALA A 44 36.05 -19.55 28.88
C ALA A 44 36.30 -18.15 29.50
N THR A 45 37.42 -18.06 30.20
CA THR A 45 37.79 -17.12 31.27
C THR A 45 38.13 -15.68 30.83
N ALA A 46 37.88 -14.73 31.74
CA ALA A 46 38.08 -13.29 31.55
C ALA A 46 39.50 -12.77 31.90
N LYS A 47 39.90 -11.66 31.25
CA LYS A 47 40.94 -10.70 31.70
C LYS A 47 40.54 -9.26 31.27
N PRO A 48 41.05 -8.18 31.90
CA PRO A 48 40.24 -7.05 32.33
C PRO A 48 40.39 -5.79 31.45
N ALA A 49 39.39 -4.91 31.59
CA ALA A 49 39.19 -3.66 30.87
C ALA A 49 40.27 -2.59 31.07
N ALA A 50 40.55 -1.86 29.99
CA ALA A 50 41.29 -0.60 30.00
C ALA A 50 40.33 0.61 30.10
N LYS A 51 40.77 1.59 30.89
CA LYS A 51 40.12 2.86 31.27
C LYS A 51 40.05 3.86 30.08
N PRO A 52 38.96 4.63 29.88
CA PRO A 52 38.93 5.71 28.91
C PRO A 52 39.46 7.04 29.50
N THR A 53 40.38 7.65 28.77
CA THR A 53 40.93 9.00 28.97
C THR A 53 40.07 10.08 28.30
N ALA A 54 40.01 11.25 28.94
CA ALA A 54 39.21 12.41 28.56
C ALA A 54 39.88 13.34 27.52
N LYS A 55 39.05 14.31 27.06
CA LYS A 55 39.30 15.65 26.44
C LYS A 55 39.09 15.74 24.90
N PRO A 56 38.82 16.94 24.29
CA PRO A 56 38.40 18.25 24.82
C PRO A 56 37.16 18.90 24.14
N THR A 57 36.55 19.84 24.86
CA THR A 57 35.57 20.85 24.41
C THR A 57 36.25 22.05 23.72
N PRO A 58 35.64 22.66 22.68
CA PRO A 58 35.95 24.04 22.29
C PRO A 58 34.92 25.08 22.77
N LYS A 59 35.46 26.28 23.02
CA LYS A 59 34.90 27.45 23.69
C LYS A 59 34.29 28.46 22.71
N ALA A 60 33.31 29.23 23.20
CA ALA A 60 32.59 30.31 22.54
C ALA A 60 33.47 31.46 21.98
N THR A 61 32.99 32.14 20.94
CA THR A 61 33.48 33.46 20.51
C THR A 61 32.36 34.40 20.02
N ALA A 62 32.31 35.54 20.70
CA ALA A 62 31.96 36.93 20.36
C ALA A 62 30.92 37.34 19.29
N LYS A 63 30.05 38.25 19.75
CA LYS A 63 29.11 39.18 19.09
C LYS A 63 29.82 40.37 18.42
N PRO A 64 29.20 41.02 17.43
CA PRO A 64 29.18 42.49 17.40
C PRO A 64 27.79 43.11 17.12
N LYS A 65 27.63 44.37 17.55
CA LYS A 65 26.50 45.33 17.38
C LYS A 65 27.16 46.74 17.34
N PRO A 66 26.52 47.86 16.94
CA PRO A 66 25.71 48.24 15.76
C PRO A 66 26.33 49.45 15.01
N THR A 67 25.69 49.97 13.96
CA THR A 67 25.66 51.38 13.49
C THR A 67 24.85 51.43 12.18
N ALA A 68 24.24 52.49 11.68
CA ALA A 68 23.48 53.64 12.20
C ALA A 68 22.65 54.17 10.99
N LYS A 69 21.52 54.83 11.29
CA LYS A 69 20.52 55.41 10.36
C LYS A 69 21.08 56.61 9.55
N PRO A 70 20.53 56.93 8.36
CA PRO A 70 19.78 58.19 8.27
C PRO A 70 18.48 58.12 7.41
N THR A 71 17.58 59.05 7.72
CA THR A 71 16.41 59.59 6.99
C THR A 71 16.42 61.10 7.33
N PRO A 72 15.65 62.06 6.75
CA PRO A 72 14.59 62.00 5.71
C PRO A 72 14.53 63.21 4.71
N LYS A 73 13.62 63.16 3.71
CA LYS A 73 12.59 64.19 3.31
C LYS A 73 11.98 63.84 1.94
N ALA A 74 10.65 63.65 1.82
CA ALA A 74 9.58 64.62 1.44
C ALA A 74 9.62 65.01 -0.05
N THR A 75 8.56 65.15 -0.87
CA THR A 75 7.09 65.33 -0.79
C THR A 75 6.62 65.16 -2.28
N ALA A 76 5.43 64.75 -2.70
CA ALA A 76 4.10 65.36 -2.51
C ALA A 76 2.99 64.50 -3.17
N LYS A 77 1.78 64.64 -2.63
CA LYS A 77 0.45 64.21 -3.12
C LYS A 77 -0.19 65.37 -3.94
N PRO A 78 -1.21 65.18 -4.80
CA PRO A 78 -2.65 65.23 -4.38
C PRO A 78 -3.58 64.24 -5.17
N THR A 79 -4.50 63.48 -4.52
CA THR A 79 -6.00 63.63 -4.47
C THR A 79 -6.74 63.69 -5.82
N ALA A 80 -7.87 63.03 -6.10
CA ALA A 80 -9.09 62.82 -5.30
C ALA A 80 -10.02 61.69 -5.85
N LYS A 81 -10.94 61.25 -4.98
CA LYS A 81 -12.14 60.39 -5.20
C LYS A 81 -13.34 61.25 -5.69
N PRO A 82 -14.41 60.71 -6.31
CA PRO A 82 -15.58 60.15 -5.57
C PRO A 82 -16.24 58.92 -6.26
N ALA A 83 -16.55 57.81 -5.56
CA ALA A 83 -17.87 57.45 -5.01
C ALA A 83 -19.12 57.74 -5.89
N ALA A 84 -19.79 56.68 -6.36
CA ALA A 84 -21.25 56.65 -6.52
C ALA A 84 -21.79 55.20 -6.60
N THR A 85 -22.67 54.85 -5.66
CA THR A 85 -23.76 53.87 -5.81
C THR A 85 -25.02 54.61 -5.36
N PRO A 86 -26.19 54.46 -6.03
CA PRO A 86 -27.18 53.51 -5.50
C PRO A 86 -28.13 52.84 -6.53
N LYS A 87 -28.31 51.51 -6.37
CA LYS A 87 -29.53 50.67 -6.29
C LYS A 87 -30.83 51.00 -7.07
N ALA A 88 -31.35 50.02 -7.83
CA ALA A 88 -32.76 49.53 -7.85
C ALA A 88 -32.91 48.31 -8.82
N THR A 89 -33.10 47.07 -8.33
CA THR A 89 -34.34 46.24 -8.37
C THR A 89 -35.00 45.99 -9.73
N ALA A 90 -34.94 44.74 -10.22
CA ALA A 90 -36.02 44.07 -10.95
C ALA A 90 -35.92 42.52 -10.80
N LYS A 91 -37.07 41.91 -10.49
CA LYS A 91 -37.33 40.48 -10.20
C LYS A 91 -37.67 39.72 -11.51
N PRO A 92 -37.52 38.37 -11.60
CA PRO A 92 -37.31 37.67 -12.86
C PRO A 92 -38.61 37.25 -13.57
N ALA A 93 -38.53 37.17 -14.91
CA ALA A 93 -39.57 36.66 -15.77
C ALA A 93 -39.39 35.16 -16.05
N THR A 94 -40.48 34.45 -15.82
CA THR A 94 -40.78 33.05 -16.15
C THR A 94 -40.91 32.83 -17.66
N VAL A 95 -40.44 31.69 -18.17
CA VAL A 95 -40.92 31.14 -19.44
C VAL A 95 -41.10 29.62 -19.34
N LYS A 96 -42.32 29.18 -19.67
CA LYS A 96 -42.84 27.81 -19.71
C LYS A 96 -42.64 27.23 -21.14
N PRO A 97 -42.53 25.89 -21.34
CA PRO A 97 -41.92 25.29 -22.52
C PRO A 97 -42.86 25.11 -23.71
N ALA A 98 -42.29 25.08 -24.92
CA ALA A 98 -42.99 24.87 -26.19
C ALA A 98 -42.53 23.58 -26.91
N ALA A 99 -43.47 23.03 -27.68
CA ALA A 99 -43.55 21.67 -28.16
C ALA A 99 -42.68 21.34 -29.40
N THR A 100 -42.43 20.03 -29.50
CA THR A 100 -42.22 19.18 -30.70
C THR A 100 -42.32 19.80 -32.10
N ALA A 101 -41.30 19.57 -32.92
CA ALA A 101 -41.46 19.36 -34.36
C ALA A 101 -40.45 18.32 -34.88
N LYS A 102 -40.99 17.39 -35.67
CA LYS A 102 -40.37 16.23 -36.32
C LYS A 102 -39.91 16.66 -37.72
N ALA A 103 -38.69 16.30 -38.12
CA ALA A 103 -38.30 16.23 -39.54
C ALA A 103 -37.26 15.14 -39.76
N THR A 104 -37.67 14.14 -40.52
CA THR A 104 -36.94 13.02 -41.09
C THR A 104 -36.08 13.48 -42.29
N ALA A 105 -34.82 13.03 -42.38
CA ALA A 105 -34.11 12.90 -43.65
C ALA A 105 -33.21 11.65 -43.63
N LYS A 106 -33.32 10.89 -44.72
CA LYS A 106 -32.80 9.54 -44.99
C LYS A 106 -31.32 9.59 -45.45
N PRO A 107 -30.50 8.52 -45.24
CA PRO A 107 -29.07 8.50 -45.55
C PRO A 107 -28.80 8.09 -46.99
N ALA A 108 -27.74 8.63 -47.60
CA ALA A 108 -27.25 8.23 -48.93
C ALA A 108 -25.81 7.68 -48.89
N ALA A 109 -25.72 6.48 -49.49
CA ALA A 109 -24.63 5.61 -49.90
C ALA A 109 -23.18 6.11 -50.10
N THR A 110 -22.27 5.29 -49.55
CA THR A 110 -21.02 4.70 -50.11
C THR A 110 -20.49 5.15 -51.48
N ALA A 111 -19.18 5.43 -51.53
CA ALA A 111 -18.30 5.16 -52.67
C ALA A 111 -16.90 4.69 -52.22
N LYS A 112 -16.41 3.62 -52.86
CA LYS A 112 -15.13 2.90 -52.69
C LYS A 112 -14.05 3.49 -53.65
N PRO A 113 -12.72 3.33 -53.39
CA PRO A 113 -11.68 4.24 -53.89
C PRO A 113 -11.02 3.81 -55.21
N ALA A 114 -10.33 4.77 -55.85
CA ALA A 114 -9.42 4.55 -56.98
C ALA A 114 -8.09 5.30 -56.76
N ALA A 115 -7.02 4.72 -57.30
CA ALA A 115 -5.63 4.97 -56.93
C ALA A 115 -4.84 5.85 -57.92
N THR A 116 -3.66 6.22 -57.45
CA THR A 116 -2.40 6.57 -58.17
C THR A 116 -2.29 7.88 -58.95
N ALA A 117 -1.41 8.77 -58.45
CA ALA A 117 -0.39 9.43 -59.26
C ALA A 117 0.86 9.72 -58.41
N LYS A 118 2.01 9.32 -58.95
CA LYS A 118 3.37 9.44 -58.41
C LYS A 118 3.93 10.83 -58.74
N ALA A 119 4.53 11.52 -57.77
CA ALA A 119 5.43 12.65 -58.04
C ALA A 119 6.58 12.67 -57.02
N THR A 120 7.79 12.62 -57.56
CA THR A 120 9.10 12.74 -56.93
C THR A 120 9.35 14.16 -56.39
N ALA A 121 9.78 14.29 -55.13
CA ALA A 121 10.43 15.50 -54.63
C ALA A 121 11.48 15.20 -53.54
N LYS A 122 12.56 15.98 -53.63
CA LYS A 122 13.88 15.99 -52.97
C LYS A 122 13.83 16.14 -51.43
N PRO A 123 14.90 15.76 -50.68
CA PRO A 123 14.88 15.67 -49.22
C PRO A 123 14.56 17.01 -48.54
N VAL A 124 13.60 16.99 -47.63
CA VAL A 124 13.25 18.12 -46.76
C VAL A 124 14.34 18.29 -45.70
N ALA A 125 14.77 19.55 -45.54
CA ALA A 125 15.78 19.98 -44.60
C ALA A 125 15.47 19.52 -43.16
N THR A 126 16.53 19.06 -42.49
CA THR A 126 16.60 18.82 -41.06
C THR A 126 16.04 20.01 -40.29
N ALA A 127 15.03 19.77 -39.46
CA ALA A 127 14.49 20.78 -38.55
C ALA A 127 15.62 21.36 -37.69
N LYS A 128 15.70 22.69 -37.61
CA LYS A 128 16.54 23.39 -36.62
C LYS A 128 16.22 22.85 -35.22
N PRO A 129 17.22 22.62 -34.35
CA PRO A 129 16.97 22.26 -32.96
C PRO A 129 16.12 23.36 -32.33
N VAL A 130 14.96 22.96 -31.79
CA VAL A 130 14.12 23.84 -31.00
C VAL A 130 14.94 24.25 -29.78
N THR A 131 15.23 25.54 -29.65
CA THR A 131 15.88 26.09 -28.46
C THR A 131 14.96 25.80 -27.27
N VAL A 132 15.34 24.82 -26.46
CA VAL A 132 14.67 24.51 -25.20
C VAL A 132 14.83 25.75 -24.32
N LYS A 133 13.73 26.44 -24.04
CA LYS A 133 13.69 27.37 -22.90
C LYS A 133 14.29 26.61 -21.71
N GLU A 134 15.30 27.18 -21.07
CA GLU A 134 15.99 26.53 -19.97
C GLU A 134 14.99 25.88 -19.01
N ASN A 135 15.19 24.59 -18.71
CA ASN A 135 14.28 23.85 -17.84
C ASN A 135 14.30 24.51 -16.45
N VAL A 136 13.20 25.17 -16.08
CA VAL A 136 13.03 25.85 -14.78
C VAL A 136 12.70 24.88 -13.65
N TYR A 137 12.46 23.61 -13.97
CA TYR A 137 12.15 22.56 -13.01
C TYR A 137 13.40 21.73 -12.69
N LYS A 138 13.51 21.32 -11.43
CA LYS A 138 14.45 20.31 -10.98
C LYS A 138 13.84 18.94 -11.28
N ASP A 139 14.65 18.07 -11.84
CA ASP A 139 14.24 16.69 -12.09
C ASP A 139 14.12 15.93 -10.76
N GLY A 140 13.15 15.01 -10.69
CA GLY A 140 12.90 14.21 -9.50
C GLY A 140 11.45 13.75 -9.37
N VAL A 141 11.15 13.11 -8.24
CA VAL A 141 9.81 12.60 -7.90
C VAL A 141 9.13 13.55 -6.93
N TYR A 142 7.94 14.00 -7.29
CA TYR A 142 7.15 14.98 -6.56
C TYR A 142 5.76 14.44 -6.29
N VAL A 143 5.41 14.31 -5.02
CA VAL A 143 4.05 13.97 -4.58
C VAL A 143 3.33 15.27 -4.25
N ALA A 144 2.11 15.43 -4.73
CA ALA A 144 1.26 16.57 -4.42
C ALA A 144 -0.22 16.18 -4.42
N TYR A 145 -1.03 16.98 -3.73
CA TYR A 145 -2.44 16.74 -3.54
C TYR A 145 -3.25 17.94 -4.04
N GLY A 146 -4.44 17.68 -4.58
CA GLY A 146 -5.41 18.70 -4.98
C GLY A 146 -6.16 19.27 -3.78
N ASN A 147 -7.30 19.92 -4.02
CA ASN A 147 -8.14 20.44 -2.94
C ASN A 147 -8.93 19.31 -2.27
N ALA A 148 -8.92 19.31 -0.94
CA ALA A 148 -9.67 18.38 -0.12
C ALA A 148 -11.17 18.65 -0.15
N TYR A 149 -11.94 17.60 0.14
CA TYR A 149 -13.39 17.68 0.30
C TYR A 149 -13.93 16.48 1.07
N SER A 150 -15.23 16.47 1.36
CA SER A 150 -15.91 15.46 2.19
C SER A 150 -15.78 14.00 1.73
N LYS A 151 -15.10 13.69 0.61
CA LYS A 151 -14.79 12.32 0.16
C LYS A 151 -13.29 12.07 -0.05
N GLY A 152 -12.43 12.90 0.54
CA GLY A 152 -10.98 12.81 0.44
C GLY A 152 -10.37 13.83 -0.50
N THR A 153 -9.23 13.48 -1.09
CA THR A 153 -8.40 14.38 -1.90
C THR A 153 -7.83 13.59 -3.08
N GLU A 154 -7.88 14.14 -4.29
CA GLU A 154 -7.10 13.60 -5.40
C GLU A 154 -5.61 13.96 -5.25
N GLY A 155 -4.72 13.05 -5.59
CA GLY A 155 -3.27 13.25 -5.52
C GLY A 155 -2.55 12.74 -6.75
N ALA A 156 -1.29 13.12 -6.90
CA ALA A 156 -0.41 12.60 -7.95
C ALA A 156 1.03 12.48 -7.43
N LYS A 157 1.67 11.36 -7.74
CA LYS A 157 3.13 11.21 -7.68
C LYS A 157 3.64 11.38 -9.10
N VAL A 158 4.45 12.40 -9.33
CA VAL A 158 4.88 12.86 -10.65
C VAL A 158 6.40 12.79 -10.71
N THR A 159 6.92 12.01 -11.64
CA THR A 159 8.34 12.02 -11.98
C THR A 159 8.55 13.05 -13.07
N ILE A 160 9.27 14.14 -12.77
CA ILE A 160 9.59 15.20 -13.71
C ILE A 160 11.01 15.00 -14.22
N LYS A 161 11.16 15.00 -15.55
CA LYS A 161 12.45 14.95 -16.24
C LYS A 161 12.43 15.91 -17.42
N ASP A 162 13.47 16.74 -17.55
CA ASP A 162 13.60 17.72 -18.63
C ASP A 162 12.34 18.61 -18.81
N GLY A 163 11.69 18.95 -17.70
CA GLY A 163 10.49 19.79 -17.65
C GLY A 163 9.20 19.11 -18.14
N LYS A 164 9.19 17.78 -18.26
CA LYS A 164 8.05 16.97 -18.67
C LYS A 164 7.74 15.88 -17.65
N ILE A 165 6.50 15.39 -17.68
CA ILE A 165 6.05 14.23 -16.90
C ILE A 165 6.66 12.97 -17.54
N ALA A 166 7.67 12.40 -16.91
CA ALA A 166 8.32 11.15 -17.34
C ALA A 166 7.55 9.92 -16.82
N ASP A 167 6.98 10.01 -15.63
CA ASP A 167 6.10 9.00 -15.06
C ASP A 167 5.06 9.66 -14.13
N LEU A 168 3.93 8.97 -13.94
CA LEU A 168 2.76 9.48 -13.24
C LEU A 168 1.97 8.36 -12.57
N GLU A 169 1.80 8.48 -11.27
CA GLU A 169 0.87 7.69 -10.48
C GLU A 169 -0.24 8.61 -9.95
N LEU A 170 -1.48 8.38 -10.38
CA LEU A 170 -2.64 9.13 -9.89
C LEU A 170 -3.16 8.47 -8.62
N MET A 171 -3.48 9.24 -7.59
CA MET A 171 -3.89 8.72 -6.28
C MET A 171 -5.21 9.34 -5.85
N ARG A 172 -5.89 8.67 -4.92
CA ARG A 172 -7.00 9.27 -4.20
C ARG A 172 -6.93 8.89 -2.73
N THR A 173 -6.70 9.88 -1.88
CA THR A 173 -6.58 9.68 -0.44
C THR A 173 -7.97 9.47 0.18
N SER A 174 -8.08 8.53 1.11
CA SER A 174 -9.18 8.49 2.09
C SER A 174 -8.66 9.03 3.45
N PRO A 175 -9.53 9.23 4.45
CA PRO A 175 -9.09 9.70 5.77
C PRO A 175 -8.20 8.70 6.54
N LYS A 176 -7.87 7.54 5.98
CA LYS A 176 -6.93 6.57 6.56
C LYS A 176 -5.83 6.12 5.60
N LEU A 177 -6.01 6.30 4.29
CA LEU A 177 -5.11 5.74 3.27
C LEU A 177 -4.63 6.85 2.32
N ILE A 178 -3.33 6.83 1.99
CA ILE A 178 -2.75 7.70 0.95
C ILE A 178 -3.40 7.41 -0.41
N ASP A 179 -3.66 6.13 -0.68
CA ASP A 179 -4.37 5.71 -1.88
C ASP A 179 -5.41 4.66 -1.53
N ARG A 180 -6.67 5.03 -1.73
CA ARG A 180 -7.81 4.13 -1.49
C ARG A 180 -7.87 3.10 -2.61
N ASN A 181 -8.20 1.85 -2.26
CA ASN A 181 -8.50 0.82 -3.26
C ASN A 181 -9.49 1.38 -4.29
N VAL A 182 -9.13 1.26 -5.57
CA VAL A 182 -9.89 1.84 -6.68
C VAL A 182 -11.34 1.39 -6.69
N ARG A 183 -11.61 0.13 -6.30
CA ARG A 183 -12.96 -0.46 -6.25
C ARG A 183 -13.90 0.27 -5.28
N ASP A 184 -13.36 0.88 -4.24
CA ASP A 184 -14.14 1.62 -3.25
C ASP A 184 -14.45 3.06 -3.70
N ASN A 185 -13.82 3.52 -4.78
CA ASN A 185 -14.15 4.79 -5.42
C ASN A 185 -15.43 4.66 -6.25
N TYR A 186 -16.06 5.81 -6.55
CA TYR A 186 -17.21 5.82 -7.43
C TYR A 186 -16.85 5.33 -8.84
N SER A 187 -17.73 4.54 -9.44
CA SER A 187 -17.42 3.78 -10.65
C SER A 187 -17.03 4.62 -11.86
N GLY A 188 -17.48 5.88 -11.92
CA GLY A 188 -17.06 6.84 -12.94
C GLY A 188 -15.54 7.11 -12.96
N VAL A 189 -14.83 6.93 -11.84
CA VAL A 189 -13.37 7.14 -11.76
C VAL A 189 -12.57 5.97 -12.31
N TRP A 190 -13.11 4.74 -12.28
CA TRP A 190 -12.33 3.54 -12.57
C TRP A 190 -11.63 3.60 -13.93
N VAL A 191 -12.33 4.07 -14.97
CA VAL A 191 -11.75 4.24 -16.32
C VAL A 191 -10.94 5.53 -16.43
N ALA A 192 -11.21 6.53 -15.59
CA ALA A 192 -10.55 7.82 -15.63
C ALA A 192 -9.08 7.75 -15.21
N TYR A 193 -8.68 6.83 -14.34
CA TYR A 193 -7.27 6.64 -13.94
C TYR A 193 -6.37 6.41 -15.17
N GLY A 194 -6.67 5.38 -15.97
CA GLY A 194 -5.91 5.06 -17.18
C GLY A 194 -5.95 6.18 -18.21
N LEU A 195 -7.14 6.70 -18.52
CA LEU A 195 -7.31 7.76 -19.52
C LEU A 195 -6.57 9.05 -19.14
N MET A 196 -6.58 9.43 -17.86
CA MET A 196 -5.87 10.63 -17.41
C MET A 196 -4.35 10.40 -17.39
N LYS A 197 -3.87 9.23 -16.96
CA LYS A 197 -2.43 8.88 -17.04
C LYS A 197 -1.93 9.02 -18.48
N ASP A 198 -2.62 8.40 -19.43
CA ASP A 198 -2.23 8.41 -20.85
C ASP A 198 -2.24 9.83 -21.46
N LYS A 199 -3.22 10.67 -21.08
CA LYS A 199 -3.31 12.06 -21.57
C LYS A 199 -2.25 12.99 -20.98
N LEU A 200 -1.78 12.71 -19.76
CA LEU A 200 -0.83 13.57 -19.01
C LEU A 200 0.63 13.18 -19.25
N LEU A 201 0.94 11.89 -19.45
CA LEU A 201 2.31 11.43 -19.69
C LEU A 201 2.99 12.18 -20.86
N GLY A 202 4.25 12.53 -20.67
CA GLY A 202 5.06 13.27 -21.65
C GLY A 202 4.72 14.75 -21.81
N LYS A 203 3.71 15.27 -21.10
CA LYS A 203 3.32 16.70 -21.17
C LYS A 203 4.22 17.57 -20.28
N THR A 204 4.34 18.84 -20.68
CA THR A 204 4.83 19.92 -19.80
C THR A 204 3.71 20.38 -18.86
N ARG A 205 4.02 21.26 -17.89
CA ARG A 205 3.01 21.88 -17.01
C ARG A 205 1.81 22.44 -17.79
N ASP A 206 2.06 23.31 -18.77
CA ASP A 206 1.01 23.93 -19.59
C ASP A 206 0.21 22.89 -20.40
N GLY A 207 0.91 21.90 -20.95
CA GLY A 207 0.29 20.81 -21.68
C GLY A 207 -0.64 19.96 -20.80
N ALA A 208 -0.25 19.72 -19.54
CA ALA A 208 -1.07 19.01 -18.56
C ALA A 208 -2.29 19.85 -18.14
N ALA A 209 -2.13 21.17 -17.98
CA ALA A 209 -3.24 22.08 -17.68
C ALA A 209 -4.32 22.09 -18.79
N ALA A 210 -3.91 21.93 -20.05
CA ALA A 210 -4.80 21.88 -21.22
C ALA A 210 -5.51 20.52 -21.44
N VAL A 211 -5.18 19.47 -20.69
CA VAL A 211 -5.82 18.15 -20.84
C VAL A 211 -7.30 18.20 -20.49
N ASP A 212 -8.15 17.65 -21.35
CA ASP A 212 -9.58 17.52 -21.09
C ASP A 212 -9.89 16.48 -20.02
N ALA A 213 -10.76 16.86 -19.09
CA ALA A 213 -11.29 15.99 -18.06
C ALA A 213 -12.10 14.83 -18.64
N VAL A 214 -12.13 13.69 -17.94
CA VAL A 214 -12.90 12.52 -18.35
C VAL A 214 -14.36 12.67 -17.94
N SER A 215 -15.28 12.43 -18.88
CA SER A 215 -16.73 12.45 -18.61
C SER A 215 -17.09 11.40 -17.54
N GLY A 216 -17.94 11.77 -16.57
CA GLY A 216 -18.27 10.93 -15.42
C GLY A 216 -17.25 10.99 -14.27
N ALA A 217 -16.09 11.63 -14.47
CA ALA A 217 -15.06 11.84 -13.45
C ALA A 217 -14.44 13.26 -13.51
N THR A 218 -15.23 14.25 -13.94
CA THR A 218 -14.74 15.62 -14.19
C THR A 218 -14.05 16.24 -12.98
N ARG A 219 -14.64 16.08 -11.79
CA ARG A 219 -14.07 16.57 -10.54
C ARG A 219 -12.71 15.92 -10.26
N SER A 220 -12.64 14.60 -10.28
CA SER A 220 -11.38 13.89 -9.96
C SER A 220 -10.31 14.13 -11.02
N SER A 221 -10.71 14.23 -12.30
CA SER A 221 -9.79 14.64 -13.39
C SER A 221 -9.18 16.02 -13.13
N ASN A 222 -9.99 16.99 -12.71
CA ASN A 222 -9.50 18.33 -12.37
C ASN A 222 -8.66 18.34 -11.08
N GLY A 223 -9.03 17.51 -10.10
CA GLY A 223 -8.23 17.30 -8.89
C GLY A 223 -6.83 16.78 -9.20
N TRP A 224 -6.71 15.75 -10.04
CA TRP A 224 -5.42 15.22 -10.50
C TRP A 224 -4.62 16.22 -11.32
N LYS A 225 -5.26 16.97 -12.23
CA LYS A 225 -4.60 18.06 -12.97
C LYS A 225 -4.01 19.10 -12.01
N LEU A 226 -4.76 19.48 -10.98
CA LEU A 226 -4.27 20.39 -9.93
C LEU A 226 -3.11 19.78 -9.14
N SER A 227 -3.17 18.48 -8.80
CA SER A 227 -2.05 17.79 -8.14
C SER A 227 -0.80 17.81 -9.00
N VAL A 228 -0.92 17.55 -10.30
CA VAL A 228 0.19 17.61 -11.26
C VAL A 228 0.75 19.04 -11.36
N ASP A 229 -0.11 20.05 -11.42
CA ASP A 229 0.30 21.45 -11.43
C ASP A 229 1.12 21.81 -10.17
N ARG A 230 0.61 21.45 -9.00
CA ARG A 230 1.30 21.62 -7.71
C ARG A 230 2.62 20.85 -7.66
N ALA A 231 2.72 19.66 -8.26
CA ALA A 231 3.98 18.93 -8.36
C ALA A 231 5.03 19.70 -9.19
N PHE A 232 4.64 20.35 -10.29
CA PHE A 232 5.53 21.24 -11.03
C PHE A 232 5.95 22.46 -10.20
N GLU A 233 5.06 23.04 -9.39
CA GLU A 233 5.42 24.13 -8.47
C GLU A 233 6.43 23.66 -7.40
N ARG A 234 6.24 22.45 -6.85
CA ARG A 234 7.22 21.78 -5.98
C ARG A 234 8.55 21.50 -6.69
N ALA A 235 8.55 21.37 -8.01
CA ALA A 235 9.75 21.12 -8.80
C ALA A 235 10.52 22.38 -9.21
N LEU A 236 9.95 23.59 -9.09
CA LEU A 236 10.64 24.83 -9.49
C LEU A 236 12.01 24.97 -8.82
N LYS A 237 13.04 25.29 -9.62
CA LYS A 237 14.40 25.60 -9.13
C LYS A 237 14.42 26.87 -8.28
N VAL A 238 13.62 27.86 -8.67
CA VAL A 238 13.41 29.10 -7.92
C VAL A 238 11.99 29.10 -7.38
N LYS A 239 11.86 29.07 -6.04
CA LYS A 239 10.55 29.04 -5.38
C LYS A 239 9.87 30.41 -5.43
N PRO A 240 8.53 30.46 -5.48
CA PRO A 240 7.80 31.72 -5.29
C PRO A 240 8.17 32.30 -3.92
N ALA A 241 8.64 33.56 -3.87
CA ALA A 241 9.05 34.20 -2.62
C ALA A 241 7.87 34.62 -1.74
N ASP A 242 6.71 34.86 -2.36
CA ASP A 242 5.54 35.47 -1.73
C ASP A 242 4.43 34.44 -1.40
N ALA A 243 4.66 33.15 -1.62
CA ALA A 243 3.70 32.10 -1.33
C ALA A 243 4.34 30.94 -0.55
N THR A 244 3.77 30.66 0.62
CA THR A 244 4.18 29.56 1.50
C THR A 244 3.37 28.29 1.22
N TYR A 245 2.07 28.47 0.99
CA TYR A 245 1.10 27.39 0.85
C TYR A 245 0.40 27.45 -0.51
N PHE A 246 0.01 26.29 -1.02
CA PHE A 246 -1.01 26.20 -2.05
C PHE A 246 -2.35 26.66 -1.48
N THR A 247 -2.99 27.62 -2.12
CA THR A 247 -4.32 28.07 -1.71
C THR A 247 -5.36 26.95 -1.81
N GLY A 248 -6.26 26.89 -0.83
CA GLY A 248 -7.41 25.98 -0.81
C GLY A 248 -7.49 25.12 0.45
N ASP A 249 -8.39 24.14 0.39
CA ASP A 249 -8.61 23.17 1.47
C ASP A 249 -7.61 22.01 1.34
N HIS A 250 -6.96 21.64 2.44
CA HIS A 250 -6.03 20.53 2.52
C HIS A 250 -6.44 19.60 3.65
N MET A 251 -6.49 18.30 3.35
CA MET A 251 -6.80 17.28 4.33
C MET A 251 -5.50 16.70 4.88
N GLY A 252 -5.47 16.48 6.19
CA GLY A 252 -4.46 15.67 6.83
C GLY A 252 -5.07 14.71 7.83
N ILE A 253 -4.31 13.66 8.13
CA ILE A 253 -4.79 12.49 8.86
C ILE A 253 -3.82 12.15 9.99
N ASP A 254 -4.37 11.76 11.12
CA ASP A 254 -3.63 11.21 12.23
C ASP A 254 -3.20 9.75 11.94
N PRO A 255 -1.92 9.35 12.18
CA PRO A 255 -1.46 7.98 12.00
C PRO A 255 -2.25 6.91 12.77
N GLU A 256 -2.84 7.24 13.92
CA GLU A 256 -3.69 6.30 14.67
C GLU A 256 -5.12 6.19 14.07
N GLY A 257 -5.44 6.99 13.05
CA GLY A 257 -6.72 6.98 12.35
C GLY A 257 -7.87 7.46 13.23
N LYS A 258 -7.62 8.34 14.21
CA LYS A 258 -8.66 8.87 15.12
C LYS A 258 -9.35 10.10 14.56
N TYR A 259 -8.58 11.00 13.96
CA TYR A 259 -9.08 12.28 13.45
C TYR A 259 -8.48 12.59 12.07
N ALA A 260 -9.27 13.31 11.28
CA ALA A 260 -8.81 14.01 10.10
C ALA A 260 -9.08 15.51 10.26
N VAL A 261 -8.18 16.33 9.71
CA VAL A 261 -8.28 17.79 9.75
C VAL A 261 -8.35 18.32 8.33
N PHE A 262 -9.27 19.26 8.11
CA PHE A 262 -9.29 20.08 6.90
C PHE A 262 -8.81 21.47 7.28
N ALA A 263 -7.66 21.85 6.78
CA ALA A 263 -7.06 23.16 6.97
C ALA A 263 -7.15 23.94 5.66
N THR A 264 -7.76 25.13 5.72
CA THR A 264 -7.89 26.04 4.58
C THR A 264 -6.78 27.07 4.65
N PHE A 265 -5.97 27.17 3.60
CA PHE A 265 -4.89 28.15 3.51
C PHE A 265 -5.17 29.14 2.38
N ASP A 266 -4.82 30.41 2.61
CA ASP A 266 -4.46 31.31 1.51
C ASP A 266 -2.98 31.09 1.14
N GLU A 267 -2.38 31.98 0.35
CA GLU A 267 -0.97 31.83 -0.05
C GLU A 267 0.02 31.80 1.13
N ASN A 268 -0.33 32.41 2.28
CA ASN A 268 0.62 32.67 3.37
C ASN A 268 0.09 32.36 4.77
N SER A 269 -1.18 32.06 4.93
CA SER A 269 -1.82 31.94 6.24
C SER A 269 -2.93 30.90 6.28
N LEU A 270 -3.11 30.31 7.46
CA LEU A 270 -4.24 29.48 7.81
C LEU A 270 -5.49 30.35 8.03
N THR A 271 -6.58 30.02 7.34
CA THR A 271 -7.83 30.80 7.36
C THR A 271 -9.00 30.06 7.99
N ALA A 272 -9.00 28.72 7.95
CA ALA A 272 -10.02 27.90 8.60
C ALA A 272 -9.50 26.51 8.96
N VAL A 273 -10.11 25.91 9.99
CA VAL A 273 -9.86 24.52 10.39
C VAL A 273 -11.19 23.83 10.65
N LYS A 274 -11.33 22.59 10.17
CA LYS A 274 -12.41 21.67 10.54
C LYS A 274 -11.82 20.34 10.99
N LEU A 275 -12.36 19.80 12.08
CA LEU A 275 -11.93 18.54 12.68
C LEU A 275 -13.02 17.48 12.50
N TYR A 276 -12.64 16.31 12.01
CA TYR A 276 -13.52 15.18 11.75
C TYR A 276 -13.07 13.94 12.52
N PRO A 277 -13.90 13.39 13.42
CA PRO A 277 -13.69 12.07 13.98
C PRO A 277 -13.76 11.00 12.89
N LEU A 278 -12.96 9.96 13.04
CA LEU A 278 -12.93 8.82 12.14
C LEU A 278 -13.48 7.56 12.81
N THR A 279 -14.16 6.75 12.02
CA THR A 279 -14.56 5.39 12.41
C THR A 279 -13.33 4.47 12.44
N ALA A 280 -13.45 3.28 13.05
CA ALA A 280 -12.38 2.27 13.01
C ALA A 280 -11.99 1.86 11.55
N ALA A 281 -12.94 1.96 10.62
CA ALA A 281 -12.73 1.75 9.20
C ALA A 281 -11.97 2.90 8.52
N GLY A 282 -11.79 4.04 9.18
CA GLY A 282 -11.13 5.22 8.63
C GLY A 282 -12.03 6.12 7.81
N ASP A 283 -13.35 5.90 7.83
CA ASP A 283 -14.32 6.81 7.22
C ASP A 283 -14.69 7.95 8.19
N PHE A 284 -15.03 9.11 7.65
CA PHE A 284 -15.58 10.22 8.43
C PHE A 284 -16.86 9.78 9.15
N VAL A 285 -16.96 10.10 10.45
CA VAL A 285 -18.23 10.03 11.16
C VAL A 285 -19.14 11.14 10.62
N ASP A 286 -20.40 10.81 10.33
CA ASP A 286 -21.40 11.82 9.94
C ASP A 286 -21.68 12.74 11.14
N GLU A 287 -21.66 14.06 10.94
CA GLU A 287 -21.82 15.07 12.01
C GLU A 287 -23.07 14.84 12.86
N LYS A 288 -24.16 14.34 12.25
CA LYS A 288 -25.41 14.04 12.98
C LYS A 288 -25.29 12.86 13.96
N ASN A 289 -24.21 12.08 13.83
CA ASN A 289 -23.92 10.88 14.61
C ASN A 289 -22.76 11.10 15.60
N TYR A 290 -22.27 12.33 15.76
CA TYR A 290 -21.23 12.61 16.75
C TYR A 290 -21.73 12.32 18.16
N THR A 291 -20.87 11.70 18.97
CA THR A 291 -21.15 11.57 20.41
C THR A 291 -21.00 12.93 21.10
N ALA A 292 -21.52 13.04 22.33
CA ALA A 292 -21.37 14.25 23.12
C ALA A 292 -19.89 14.57 23.41
N GLU A 293 -19.08 13.53 23.66
CA GLU A 293 -17.65 13.62 23.89
C GLU A 293 -16.91 14.11 22.64
N GLN A 294 -17.23 13.55 21.46
CA GLN A 294 -16.65 13.99 20.19
C GLN A 294 -17.00 15.45 19.91
N THR A 295 -18.25 15.84 20.13
CA THR A 295 -18.72 17.21 19.94
C THR A 295 -17.97 18.19 20.85
N ALA A 296 -17.79 17.83 22.13
CA ALA A 296 -17.06 18.63 23.10
C ALA A 296 -15.57 18.75 22.75
N ALA A 297 -14.94 17.64 22.34
CA ALA A 297 -13.54 17.62 21.90
C ALA A 297 -13.33 18.52 20.68
N ILE A 298 -14.20 18.43 19.67
CA ILE A 298 -14.12 19.24 18.45
C ILE A 298 -14.25 20.73 18.78
N ALA A 299 -15.23 21.09 19.61
CA ALA A 299 -15.45 22.49 20.02
C ALA A 299 -14.25 23.07 20.78
N ALA A 300 -13.56 22.24 21.59
CA ALA A 300 -12.42 22.66 22.38
C ALA A 300 -11.10 22.74 21.57
N ILE A 301 -10.86 21.78 20.67
CA ILE A 301 -9.59 21.64 19.94
C ILE A 301 -9.51 22.55 18.71
N THR A 302 -10.63 22.71 17.98
CA THR A 302 -10.63 23.45 16.69
C THR A 302 -10.11 24.89 16.81
N PRO A 303 -10.49 25.69 17.82
CA PRO A 303 -9.95 27.04 17.99
C PRO A 303 -8.45 27.05 18.28
N ALA A 304 -7.94 26.06 19.02
CA ALA A 304 -6.51 25.94 19.32
C ALA A 304 -5.69 25.66 18.04
N LEU A 305 -6.18 24.76 17.18
CA LEU A 305 -5.57 24.50 15.88
C LEU A 305 -5.64 25.71 14.95
N LEU A 306 -6.77 26.41 14.91
CA LEU A 306 -6.88 27.62 14.07
C LEU A 306 -5.91 28.72 14.52
N ALA A 307 -5.66 28.85 15.81
CA ALA A 307 -4.78 29.89 16.35
C ALA A 307 -3.28 29.55 16.26
N LYS A 308 -2.91 28.27 16.31
CA LYS A 308 -1.51 27.83 16.48
C LYS A 308 -1.04 26.76 15.50
N GLY A 309 -1.92 26.24 14.65
CA GLY A 309 -1.63 25.16 13.71
C GLY A 309 -0.97 23.96 14.41
N SER A 310 0.11 23.44 13.82
CA SER A 310 0.89 22.35 14.40
C SER A 310 1.60 22.68 15.71
N SER A 311 1.66 23.95 16.10
CA SER A 311 2.23 24.39 17.39
C SER A 311 1.19 24.47 18.51
N ALA A 312 -0.05 24.02 18.28
CA ALA A 312 -1.06 23.96 19.32
C ALA A 312 -0.64 23.02 20.46
N GLN A 313 -1.01 23.36 21.70
CA GLN A 313 -0.80 22.50 22.86
C GLN A 313 -2.02 21.61 23.07
N ALA A 314 -1.80 20.47 23.73
CA ALA A 314 -2.89 19.58 24.11
C ALA A 314 -3.90 20.31 25.01
N VAL A 315 -5.18 20.26 24.65
CA VAL A 315 -6.24 20.89 25.42
C VAL A 315 -6.54 20.02 26.66
N PRO A 316 -6.55 20.60 27.88
CA PRO A 316 -6.84 19.85 29.09
C PRO A 316 -8.19 19.11 29.02
N GLY A 317 -8.19 17.83 29.40
CA GLY A 317 -9.36 16.95 29.32
C GLY A 317 -9.60 16.32 27.94
N PHE A 318 -8.83 16.69 26.92
CA PHE A 318 -8.85 16.10 25.57
C PHE A 318 -7.42 15.87 25.06
N GLU A 319 -6.48 15.46 25.92
CA GLU A 319 -5.06 15.43 25.59
C GLU A 319 -4.72 14.43 24.49
N ALA A 320 -5.39 13.27 24.48
CA ALA A 320 -5.18 12.25 23.45
C ALA A 320 -5.76 12.70 22.09
N GLU A 321 -6.98 13.23 22.10
CA GLU A 321 -7.68 13.76 20.94
C GLU A 321 -6.92 14.95 20.35
N SER A 322 -6.39 15.83 21.21
CA SER A 322 -5.60 16.98 20.79
C SER A 322 -4.33 16.54 20.06
N ARG A 323 -3.60 15.55 20.59
CA ARG A 323 -2.39 15.03 19.93
C ARG A 323 -2.70 14.45 18.55
N ALA A 324 -3.75 13.66 18.44
CA ALA A 324 -4.20 13.12 17.16
C ALA A 324 -4.59 14.25 16.18
N ALA A 325 -5.38 15.22 16.63
CA ALA A 325 -5.80 16.35 15.81
C ALA A 325 -4.62 17.24 15.37
N ILE A 326 -3.60 17.44 16.23
CA ILE A 326 -2.37 18.16 15.90
C ILE A 326 -1.56 17.41 14.84
N ASN A 327 -1.44 16.08 14.96
CA ASN A 327 -0.78 15.25 13.94
C ASN A 327 -1.50 15.32 12.60
N ALA A 328 -2.83 15.23 12.61
CA ALA A 328 -3.65 15.39 11.42
C ALA A 328 -3.51 16.79 10.79
N PHE A 329 -3.49 17.86 11.61
CA PHE A 329 -3.25 19.21 11.12
C PHE A 329 -1.87 19.34 10.49
N TRP A 330 -0.84 18.79 11.14
CA TRP A 330 0.53 18.79 10.60
C TRP A 330 0.58 18.14 9.22
N ASP A 331 -0.06 17.00 9.02
CA ASP A 331 -0.13 16.36 7.70
C ASP A 331 -0.84 17.24 6.67
N ALA A 332 -1.92 17.94 7.07
CA ALA A 332 -2.64 18.88 6.21
C ALA A 332 -1.76 20.06 5.79
N GLU A 333 -0.98 20.59 6.73
CA GLU A 333 -0.02 21.67 6.50
C GLU A 333 1.11 21.22 5.56
N GLN A 334 1.63 20.00 5.70
CA GLN A 334 2.63 19.45 4.79
C GLN A 334 2.07 19.22 3.37
N ASN A 335 0.79 18.87 3.25
CA ASN A 335 0.10 18.80 1.95
C ASN A 335 -0.05 20.18 1.32
N ALA A 336 -0.30 21.21 2.13
CA ALA A 336 -0.44 22.60 1.68
C ALA A 336 0.89 23.26 1.32
N THR A 337 1.99 22.91 1.98
CA THR A 337 3.27 23.61 1.84
C THR A 337 3.88 23.42 0.43
N ILE A 338 4.24 24.53 -0.22
CA ILE A 338 4.87 24.54 -1.56
C ILE A 338 6.29 23.96 -1.47
N ASN A 339 7.06 24.38 -0.47
CA ASN A 339 8.42 23.94 -0.27
C ASN A 339 8.50 22.78 0.74
N ASN A 340 7.73 21.72 0.52
CA ASN A 340 7.83 20.52 1.35
C ASN A 340 9.21 19.86 1.14
N THR A 341 10.06 19.95 2.17
CA THR A 341 11.46 19.50 2.15
C THR A 341 11.65 18.06 2.60
N SER A 342 10.57 17.26 2.68
CA SER A 342 10.68 15.84 3.03
C SER A 342 11.79 15.17 2.24
N ALA A 343 12.70 14.49 2.95
CA ALA A 343 13.76 13.70 2.34
C ALA A 343 13.22 12.42 1.68
N TYR A 344 11.99 12.03 2.01
CA TYR A 344 11.37 10.77 1.61
C TYR A 344 10.32 10.97 0.53
N ILE A 345 10.17 9.97 -0.34
CA ILE A 345 9.12 9.83 -1.34
C ILE A 345 7.96 9.08 -0.68
N ASP A 346 6.75 9.65 -0.72
CA ASP A 346 5.57 8.99 -0.17
C ASP A 346 5.26 7.68 -0.91
N GLY A 347 4.88 6.64 -0.17
CA GLY A 347 4.56 5.35 -0.76
C GLY A 347 4.68 4.18 0.20
N PHE A 348 4.52 2.99 -0.37
CA PHE A 348 4.73 1.70 0.29
C PHE A 348 6.19 1.27 0.19
N TYR A 349 6.74 0.80 1.31
CA TYR A 349 8.08 0.22 1.37
C TYR A 349 8.09 -1.02 2.25
N SER A 350 8.87 -2.02 1.88
CA SER A 350 9.08 -3.23 2.67
C SER A 350 10.57 -3.50 2.85
N SER A 351 10.94 -3.86 4.08
CA SER A 351 12.31 -4.24 4.40
C SER A 351 12.38 -5.24 5.54
N TYR A 352 13.56 -5.82 5.70
CA TYR A 352 13.87 -6.88 6.64
C TYR A 352 14.79 -6.36 7.75
N GLY A 353 14.59 -6.86 8.97
CA GLY A 353 15.53 -6.70 10.06
C GLY A 353 16.72 -7.64 9.91
N THR A 354 17.55 -7.71 10.96
CA THR A 354 18.70 -8.62 11.00
C THR A 354 18.22 -10.07 11.09
N ALA A 355 18.71 -10.91 10.17
CA ALA A 355 18.32 -12.29 10.08
C ALA A 355 19.01 -13.18 11.11
N ARG A 356 18.33 -14.27 11.48
CA ARG A 356 18.80 -15.28 12.45
C ARG A 356 18.52 -16.68 11.93
N SER A 357 19.14 -17.69 12.54
CA SER A 357 18.93 -19.11 12.19
C SER A 357 17.49 -19.58 12.39
N VAL A 358 16.70 -18.84 13.17
CA VAL A 358 15.28 -19.10 13.45
C VAL A 358 14.32 -18.23 12.62
N GLY A 359 14.84 -17.45 11.67
CA GLY A 359 14.08 -16.57 10.79
C GLY A 359 14.38 -15.08 11.01
N VAL A 360 13.47 -14.22 10.57
CA VAL A 360 13.67 -12.76 10.54
C VAL A 360 12.36 -12.00 10.78
N GLU A 361 12.48 -10.71 11.09
CA GLU A 361 11.40 -9.75 11.16
C GLU A 361 11.32 -8.96 9.85
N ARG A 362 10.09 -8.67 9.40
CA ARG A 362 9.83 -7.80 8.25
C ARG A 362 8.85 -6.71 8.66
N ALA A 363 8.99 -5.52 8.10
CA ALA A 363 8.01 -4.45 8.21
C ALA A 363 7.58 -4.00 6.82
N ASP A 364 6.28 -3.91 6.62
CA ASP A 364 5.68 -3.21 5.48
C ASP A 364 5.17 -1.86 6.01
N ILE A 365 5.62 -0.75 5.43
CA ILE A 365 5.31 0.60 5.91
C ILE A 365 4.70 1.47 4.82
N ILE A 366 3.93 2.46 5.24
CA ILE A 366 3.47 3.57 4.41
C ILE A 366 4.07 4.87 4.94
N ILE A 367 4.78 5.58 4.08
CA ILE A 367 5.34 6.91 4.37
C ILE A 367 4.49 7.98 3.68
N ARG A 368 4.12 9.04 4.43
CA ARG A 368 3.43 10.24 3.94
C ARG A 368 4.11 11.49 4.49
N ASN A 369 4.45 12.44 3.63
CA ASN A 369 5.09 13.70 4.01
C ASN A 369 6.32 13.48 4.94
N GLY A 370 7.03 12.37 4.74
CA GLY A 370 8.20 12.02 5.56
C GLY A 370 7.90 11.43 6.94
N LYS A 371 6.65 11.08 7.25
CA LYS A 371 6.28 10.34 8.46
C LYS A 371 5.68 8.98 8.14
N LEU A 372 5.87 8.04 9.07
CA LEU A 372 5.20 6.75 9.12
C LEU A 372 3.72 6.96 9.44
N VAL A 373 2.85 6.48 8.57
CA VAL A 373 1.38 6.59 8.76
C VAL A 373 0.67 5.25 8.81
N ASP A 374 1.33 4.17 8.39
CA ASP A 374 0.85 2.80 8.57
C ASP A 374 2.05 1.84 8.63
N VAL A 375 1.92 0.77 9.41
CA VAL A 375 2.95 -0.27 9.55
C VAL A 375 2.30 -1.62 9.83
N LYS A 376 2.78 -2.64 9.12
CA LYS A 376 2.45 -4.03 9.38
C LYS A 376 3.72 -4.83 9.65
N LEU A 377 3.75 -5.46 10.81
CA LEU A 377 4.91 -6.18 11.33
C LEU A 377 4.72 -7.70 11.15
N TYR A 378 5.75 -8.38 10.68
CA TYR A 378 5.72 -9.82 10.42
C TYR A 378 6.86 -10.54 11.12
N ARG A 379 6.61 -11.79 11.52
CA ARG A 379 7.63 -12.72 12.01
C ARG A 379 7.72 -13.89 11.04
N LEU A 380 8.80 -13.96 10.28
CA LEU A 380 8.98 -14.95 9.22
C LEU A 380 9.75 -16.18 9.74
N GLY A 381 9.30 -17.39 9.42
CA GLY A 381 9.98 -18.63 9.80
C GLY A 381 11.35 -18.81 9.15
N THR A 382 11.96 -19.98 9.33
CA THR A 382 13.23 -20.34 8.64
C THR A 382 13.07 -20.47 7.13
N ASN A 383 11.85 -20.70 6.65
CA ASN A 383 11.49 -20.64 5.23
C ASN A 383 11.16 -19.22 4.72
N LEU A 384 11.30 -18.21 5.60
CA LEU A 384 10.94 -16.81 5.36
C LEU A 384 9.49 -16.57 4.94
N ILE A 385 8.59 -17.49 5.32
CA ILE A 385 7.15 -17.31 5.19
C ILE A 385 6.60 -16.78 6.52
N ASP A 386 5.61 -15.87 6.45
CA ASP A 386 4.98 -15.31 7.64
C ASP A 386 4.32 -16.40 8.49
N ARG A 387 4.64 -16.39 9.78
CA ARG A 387 4.06 -17.32 10.76
C ARG A 387 2.69 -16.87 11.25
N GLY A 388 2.35 -15.58 11.13
CA GLY A 388 1.10 -15.02 11.65
C GLY A 388 0.82 -15.47 13.09
N ALA A 389 -0.37 -16.03 13.33
CA ALA A 389 -0.79 -16.53 14.64
C ALA A 389 0.00 -17.76 15.14
N THR A 390 0.78 -18.42 14.28
CA THR A 390 1.62 -19.57 14.66
C THR A 390 3.02 -19.14 15.15
N ALA A 391 3.32 -17.84 15.20
CA ALA A 391 4.52 -17.32 15.83
C ALA A 391 4.51 -17.57 17.35
N TYR A 392 5.63 -17.29 18.02
CA TYR A 392 5.71 -17.38 19.48
C TYR A 392 4.66 -16.45 20.13
N ALA A 393 3.96 -16.93 21.16
CA ALA A 393 2.81 -16.23 21.74
C ALA A 393 3.12 -14.79 22.18
N GLU A 394 4.28 -14.57 22.80
CA GLU A 394 4.72 -13.23 23.22
C GLU A 394 5.03 -12.30 22.03
N VAL A 395 5.54 -12.85 20.93
CA VAL A 395 5.75 -12.08 19.68
C VAL A 395 4.41 -11.66 19.07
N VAL A 396 3.41 -12.56 19.09
CA VAL A 396 2.05 -12.23 18.61
C VAL A 396 1.44 -11.11 19.46
N LYS A 397 1.57 -11.18 20.80
CA LYS A 397 1.08 -10.14 21.71
C LYS A 397 1.83 -8.81 21.55
N ALA A 398 3.12 -8.85 21.24
CA ALA A 398 3.97 -7.67 21.10
C ALA A 398 3.76 -6.87 19.80
N ASN A 399 3.16 -7.48 18.78
CA ASN A 399 2.97 -6.85 17.47
C ASN A 399 2.14 -5.55 17.54
N ALA A 400 0.98 -5.60 18.19
CA ALA A 400 0.10 -4.45 18.36
C ALA A 400 0.74 -3.28 19.16
N PRO A 401 1.32 -3.48 20.35
CA PRO A 401 1.95 -2.39 21.09
C PRO A 401 3.20 -1.83 20.39
N MET A 402 3.99 -2.65 19.69
CA MET A 402 5.12 -2.15 18.90
C MET A 402 4.64 -1.28 17.72
N THR A 403 3.59 -1.72 17.03
CA THR A 403 2.94 -0.94 15.96
C THR A 403 2.49 0.43 16.46
N ALA A 404 1.80 0.48 17.60
CA ALA A 404 1.37 1.74 18.21
C ALA A 404 2.55 2.65 18.57
N LYS A 405 3.66 2.08 19.08
CA LYS A 405 4.86 2.84 19.43
C LYS A 405 5.54 3.47 18.22
N LEU A 406 5.68 2.72 17.13
CA LEU A 406 6.25 3.20 15.87
C LEU A 406 5.40 4.32 15.25
N LEU A 407 4.07 4.13 15.20
CA LEU A 407 3.14 5.13 14.67
C LEU A 407 3.14 6.41 15.50
N ALA A 408 3.17 6.29 16.84
CA ALA A 408 3.26 7.44 17.73
C ALA A 408 4.56 8.22 17.57
N ASN A 409 5.67 7.52 17.29
CA ASN A 409 6.95 8.14 16.97
C ASN A 409 6.97 8.77 15.55
N GLY A 410 6.07 8.33 14.66
CA GLY A 410 5.97 8.80 13.27
C GLY A 410 7.17 8.40 12.40
N SER A 411 8.01 7.49 12.89
CA SER A 411 9.21 6.96 12.24
C SER A 411 9.73 5.75 13.02
N TYR A 412 10.85 5.17 12.58
CA TYR A 412 11.66 4.30 13.42
C TYR A 412 12.20 5.06 14.65
N ILE A 413 12.46 4.31 15.73
CA ILE A 413 13.05 4.84 16.95
C ILE A 413 14.56 4.86 16.77
N ALA A 414 15.13 6.06 16.63
CA ALA A 414 16.57 6.26 16.51
C ALA A 414 17.27 5.96 17.85
N ASN A 415 18.47 5.37 17.80
CA ASN A 415 19.23 4.94 18.99
C ASN A 415 18.43 4.00 19.91
N TYR A 416 17.74 3.03 19.30
CA TYR A 416 16.87 2.07 19.98
C TYR A 416 17.53 1.43 21.22
N ASP A 417 16.91 1.60 22.40
CA ASP A 417 17.33 0.93 23.63
C ASP A 417 16.37 -0.23 23.92
N GLU A 418 16.85 -1.46 23.83
CA GLU A 418 16.05 -2.67 24.05
C GLU A 418 15.27 -2.71 25.38
N LYS A 419 15.74 -2.04 26.44
CA LYS A 419 15.08 -2.03 27.75
C LYS A 419 13.93 -1.02 27.82
N VAL A 420 14.03 0.07 27.07
CA VAL A 420 13.07 1.18 27.06
C VAL A 420 12.10 1.04 25.87
N ASP A 421 12.64 0.63 24.73
CA ASP A 421 11.99 0.57 23.45
C ASP A 421 11.39 -0.80 23.14
N GLY A 422 11.98 -1.86 23.67
CA GLY A 422 11.52 -3.24 23.53
C GLY A 422 10.19 -3.53 24.21
N ILE A 423 9.38 -4.37 23.57
CA ILE A 423 8.23 -4.99 24.23
C ILE A 423 8.72 -6.21 25.01
N SER A 424 8.43 -6.25 26.31
CA SER A 424 8.80 -7.38 27.18
C SER A 424 8.29 -8.70 26.62
N GLY A 425 9.13 -9.74 26.64
CA GLY A 425 8.85 -11.06 26.04
C GLY A 425 9.10 -11.14 24.53
N ALA A 426 9.36 -10.02 23.85
CA ALA A 426 9.64 -9.96 22.42
C ALA A 426 10.68 -8.87 22.08
N THR A 427 11.64 -8.62 22.97
CA THR A 427 12.63 -7.54 22.84
C THR A 427 13.40 -7.60 21.52
N GLU A 428 13.90 -8.79 21.17
CA GLU A 428 14.69 -8.98 19.95
C GLU A 428 13.85 -8.81 18.68
N SER A 429 12.60 -9.29 18.68
CA SER A 429 11.66 -9.02 17.58
C SER A 429 11.29 -7.54 17.49
N SER A 430 11.18 -6.85 18.63
CA SER A 430 10.92 -5.40 18.66
C SER A 430 12.08 -4.62 18.02
N HIS A 431 13.32 -5.00 18.31
CA HIS A 431 14.49 -4.41 17.66
C HIS A 431 14.52 -4.72 16.15
N GLY A 432 14.29 -5.98 15.76
CA GLY A 432 14.24 -6.39 14.36
C GLY A 432 13.17 -5.66 13.54
N TRP A 433 11.97 -5.46 14.10
CA TRP A 433 10.93 -4.63 13.49
C TRP A 433 11.33 -3.16 13.38
N ASN A 434 11.94 -2.57 14.41
CA ASN A 434 12.40 -1.19 14.34
C ASN A 434 13.45 -0.99 13.23
N GLN A 435 14.40 -1.91 13.13
CA GLN A 435 15.42 -1.89 12.07
C GLN A 435 14.82 -2.10 10.67
N ALA A 436 13.82 -2.97 10.54
CA ALA A 436 13.09 -3.12 9.28
C ALA A 436 12.41 -1.82 8.85
N VAL A 437 11.81 -1.07 9.79
CA VAL A 437 11.24 0.25 9.52
C VAL A 437 12.33 1.25 9.12
N GLU A 438 13.45 1.31 9.85
CA GLU A 438 14.59 2.18 9.53
C GLU A 438 15.09 1.96 8.09
N ARG A 439 15.34 0.71 7.71
CA ARG A 439 15.78 0.35 6.35
C ARG A 439 14.72 0.71 5.31
N ALA A 440 13.44 0.53 5.60
CA ALA A 440 12.37 0.93 4.70
C ALA A 440 12.29 2.47 4.52
N PHE A 441 12.61 3.26 5.55
CA PHE A 441 12.80 4.70 5.41
C PHE A 441 14.01 5.04 4.52
N GLU A 442 15.11 4.31 4.63
CA GLU A 442 16.27 4.50 3.75
C GLU A 442 15.91 4.20 2.28
N LYS A 443 15.12 3.15 1.99
CA LYS A 443 14.59 2.89 0.63
C LYS A 443 13.77 4.06 0.07
N ALA A 444 13.11 4.82 0.94
CA ALA A 444 12.23 5.90 0.56
C ALA A 444 12.95 7.22 0.26
N LEU A 445 14.26 7.32 0.44
CA LEU A 445 15.00 8.56 0.23
C LEU A 445 14.94 9.04 -1.23
N LYS A 446 14.65 10.34 -1.42
CA LYS A 446 14.71 11.01 -2.73
C LYS A 446 16.10 10.99 -3.33
N VAL A 447 17.11 11.10 -2.46
CA VAL A 447 18.52 10.95 -2.81
C VAL A 447 18.97 9.66 -2.12
N PRO A 448 19.07 8.55 -2.87
CA PRO A 448 19.51 7.28 -2.31
C PRO A 448 20.88 7.42 -1.64
N THR A 449 21.07 6.68 -0.55
CA THR A 449 22.39 6.49 0.06
C THR A 449 23.30 5.70 -0.88
N GLU A 450 24.62 5.85 -0.71
CA GLU A 450 25.58 5.03 -1.45
C GLU A 450 25.42 3.54 -1.09
N GLY A 451 25.84 2.68 -2.02
CA GLY A 451 25.72 1.24 -1.93
C GLY A 451 24.41 0.67 -2.47
N GLN A 452 24.44 -0.60 -2.83
CA GLN A 452 23.31 -1.38 -3.34
C GLN A 452 22.55 -2.09 -2.22
N TYR A 453 23.28 -2.53 -1.18
CA TYR A 453 22.75 -3.34 -0.10
C TYR A 453 22.91 -2.67 1.26
N PHE A 454 21.97 -2.94 2.16
CA PHE A 454 22.14 -2.65 3.57
C PHE A 454 23.23 -3.54 4.16
N ASP A 455 24.06 -2.98 5.04
CA ASP A 455 25.00 -3.79 5.81
C ASP A 455 24.27 -4.63 6.87
N GLY A 456 24.85 -5.80 7.18
CA GLY A 456 24.41 -6.71 8.22
C GLY A 456 24.10 -8.12 7.73
N LYS A 457 23.38 -8.89 8.56
CA LYS A 457 23.06 -10.29 8.28
C LYS A 457 21.66 -10.43 7.65
N PHE A 458 21.57 -11.09 6.50
CA PHE A 458 20.34 -11.32 5.75
C PHE A 458 20.11 -12.80 5.49
N ALA A 459 18.86 -13.23 5.56
CA ALA A 459 18.48 -14.60 5.22
C ALA A 459 17.98 -14.64 3.78
N GLY A 460 18.20 -15.75 3.09
CA GLY A 460 17.57 -16.08 1.83
C GLY A 460 17.25 -17.57 1.77
N VAL A 461 16.17 -17.91 1.08
CA VAL A 461 15.75 -19.32 0.89
C VAL A 461 15.40 -19.51 -0.57
N ASP A 462 15.75 -20.65 -1.17
CA ASP A 462 15.28 -20.95 -2.51
C ASP A 462 13.75 -21.15 -2.55
N ASN A 463 13.17 -21.00 -3.73
CA ASN A 463 11.73 -21.16 -3.94
C ASN A 463 11.19 -22.58 -3.68
N GLN A 464 12.04 -23.59 -3.50
CA GLN A 464 11.66 -24.96 -3.17
C GLN A 464 11.98 -25.34 -1.72
N SER A 465 12.45 -24.38 -0.90
CA SER A 465 12.85 -24.60 0.50
C SER A 465 13.79 -25.79 0.67
N LYS A 466 14.86 -25.84 -0.13
CA LYS A 466 15.96 -26.82 -0.03
C LYS A 466 17.12 -26.29 0.81
N ILE A 467 17.38 -24.98 0.72
CA ILE A 467 18.50 -24.31 1.37
C ILE A 467 18.02 -23.03 2.04
N LEU A 468 18.33 -22.89 3.33
CA LEU A 468 18.38 -21.60 4.01
C LEU A 468 19.82 -21.12 3.98
N LEU A 469 20.02 -19.87 3.57
CA LEU A 469 21.30 -19.19 3.58
C LEU A 469 21.21 -17.95 4.48
N LEU A 470 22.22 -17.73 5.32
CA LEU A 470 22.46 -16.46 6.02
C LEU A 470 23.72 -15.83 5.42
N ALA A 471 23.58 -14.63 4.87
CA ALA A 471 24.68 -13.83 4.32
C ALA A 471 25.01 -12.68 5.25
N ASP A 472 26.29 -12.52 5.57
CA ASP A 472 26.85 -11.30 6.14
C ASP A 472 27.28 -10.42 4.97
N ILE A 473 26.74 -9.20 4.91
CA ILE A 473 26.97 -8.23 3.85
C ILE A 473 27.57 -6.97 4.47
N GLU A 474 28.70 -6.52 3.92
CA GLU A 474 29.36 -5.29 4.31
C GLU A 474 29.89 -4.59 3.05
N ALA A 475 29.60 -3.30 2.89
CA ALA A 475 30.09 -2.48 1.76
C ALA A 475 29.79 -3.12 0.39
N ASP A 476 28.56 -3.61 0.20
CA ASP A 476 28.05 -4.32 -0.98
C ASP A 476 28.69 -5.70 -1.26
N GLU A 477 29.55 -6.21 -0.38
CA GLU A 477 30.21 -7.51 -0.53
C GLU A 477 29.65 -8.54 0.44
N VAL A 478 29.53 -9.79 -0.02
CA VAL A 478 29.19 -10.91 0.86
C VAL A 478 30.46 -11.38 1.57
N THR A 479 30.60 -11.05 2.85
CA THR A 479 31.80 -11.32 3.64
C THR A 479 31.72 -12.65 4.40
N GLY A 480 30.50 -13.16 4.62
CA GLY A 480 30.26 -14.39 5.37
C GLY A 480 29.00 -15.11 4.90
N LEU A 481 29.03 -16.44 4.97
CA LEU A 481 27.91 -17.31 4.62
C LEU A 481 27.73 -18.44 5.64
N THR A 482 26.48 -18.70 6.01
CA THR A 482 26.04 -19.93 6.68
C THR A 482 24.95 -20.57 5.85
N LEU A 483 25.07 -21.87 5.59
CA LEU A 483 24.15 -22.61 4.74
C LEU A 483 23.58 -23.79 5.53
N SER A 484 22.26 -23.93 5.52
CA SER A 484 21.52 -24.99 6.19
C SER A 484 20.60 -25.70 5.20
N LEU A 485 20.58 -27.03 5.24
CA LEU A 485 19.73 -27.84 4.37
C LEU A 485 18.37 -28.08 5.02
N PHE A 486 17.31 -28.04 4.21
CA PHE A 486 15.99 -28.51 4.63
C PHE A 486 15.86 -30.02 4.39
N GLY A 487 15.17 -30.70 5.30
CA GLY A 487 14.71 -32.07 5.15
C GLY A 487 13.43 -32.13 4.34
N THR A 488 13.02 -33.35 4.00
CA THR A 488 11.76 -33.60 3.27
C THR A 488 10.51 -33.24 4.06
N ASP A 489 10.64 -33.04 5.38
CA ASP A 489 9.59 -32.56 6.27
C ASP A 489 9.45 -31.02 6.30
N GLY A 490 10.25 -30.31 5.50
CA GLY A 490 10.26 -28.85 5.42
C GLY A 490 10.92 -28.18 6.62
N LYS A 491 11.64 -28.93 7.47
CA LYS A 491 12.41 -28.39 8.60
C LYS A 491 13.90 -28.41 8.28
N LEU A 492 14.66 -27.54 8.94
CA LEU A 492 16.12 -27.58 8.83
C LEU A 492 16.68 -28.87 9.43
N ILE A 493 17.60 -29.50 8.70
CA ILE A 493 18.39 -30.61 9.19
C ILE A 493 19.42 -30.02 10.16
N ALA A 494 19.40 -30.47 11.41
CA ALA A 494 20.40 -30.07 12.39
C ALA A 494 21.80 -30.49 11.91
N ASP A 495 22.82 -29.67 12.15
CA ASP A 495 24.20 -29.92 11.68
C ASP A 495 24.75 -31.29 12.14
N ALA A 496 24.48 -31.66 13.39
CA ALA A 496 24.84 -32.97 13.95
C ALA A 496 24.17 -34.16 13.21
N LYS A 497 23.08 -33.92 12.46
CA LYS A 497 22.35 -34.92 11.68
C LYS A 497 22.71 -34.91 10.19
N LEU A 498 23.56 -33.98 9.74
CA LEU A 498 24.07 -34.00 8.36
C LEU A 498 25.04 -35.17 8.17
N THR A 499 24.87 -35.88 7.06
CA THR A 499 25.83 -36.89 6.59
C THR A 499 27.18 -36.24 6.24
N ALA A 500 28.26 -37.04 6.14
CA ALA A 500 29.58 -36.52 5.79
C ALA A 500 29.58 -35.87 4.40
N GLU A 501 28.88 -36.50 3.45
CA GLU A 501 28.73 -36.01 2.08
C GLU A 501 27.97 -34.68 2.02
N GLN A 502 26.91 -34.55 2.82
CA GLN A 502 26.18 -33.28 2.94
C GLN A 502 27.06 -32.17 3.53
N LYS A 503 27.85 -32.47 4.58
CA LYS A 503 28.77 -31.48 5.16
C LYS A 503 29.79 -31.01 4.13
N THR A 504 30.42 -31.93 3.41
CA THR A 504 31.36 -31.60 2.33
C THR A 504 30.71 -30.75 1.24
N LEU A 505 29.48 -31.09 0.83
CA LEU A 505 28.74 -30.30 -0.16
C LEU A 505 28.42 -28.89 0.35
N VAL A 506 27.98 -28.76 1.61
CA VAL A 506 27.69 -27.47 2.24
C VAL A 506 28.94 -26.58 2.25
N ASP A 507 30.10 -27.14 2.63
CA ASP A 507 31.37 -26.43 2.63
C ASP A 507 31.79 -25.99 1.21
N GLN A 508 31.63 -26.89 0.22
CA GLN A 508 31.93 -26.60 -1.18
C GLN A 508 31.03 -25.48 -1.73
N LEU A 509 29.71 -25.55 -1.48
CA LEU A 509 28.76 -24.52 -1.90
C LEU A 509 29.05 -23.18 -1.22
N LYS A 510 29.34 -23.20 0.09
CA LYS A 510 29.69 -21.99 0.83
C LYS A 510 30.93 -21.31 0.26
N ALA A 511 32.02 -22.07 0.04
CA ALA A 511 33.24 -21.53 -0.54
C ALA A 511 33.02 -21.01 -1.96
N GLY A 512 32.27 -21.76 -2.79
CA GLY A 512 31.95 -21.36 -4.15
C GLY A 512 31.08 -20.10 -4.23
N LEU A 513 30.10 -19.95 -3.35
CA LEU A 513 29.26 -18.75 -3.28
C LEU A 513 30.03 -17.52 -2.76
N LEU A 514 30.98 -17.70 -1.83
CA LEU A 514 31.83 -16.59 -1.39
C LEU A 514 32.75 -16.08 -2.51
N ASP A 515 33.30 -16.99 -3.32
CA ASP A 515 34.21 -16.64 -4.42
C ASP A 515 33.50 -16.15 -5.69
N LYS A 516 32.38 -16.79 -6.06
CA LYS A 516 31.69 -16.55 -7.35
C LYS A 516 30.29 -15.95 -7.21
N GLY A 517 29.78 -15.78 -6.00
CA GLY A 517 28.41 -15.31 -5.77
C GLY A 517 27.38 -16.18 -6.49
N VAL A 518 26.38 -15.53 -7.08
CA VAL A 518 25.34 -16.20 -7.87
C VAL A 518 25.85 -16.77 -9.21
N ALA A 519 27.11 -16.54 -9.59
CA ALA A 519 27.73 -17.10 -10.80
C ALA A 519 28.43 -18.45 -10.55
N LEU A 520 28.28 -19.03 -9.36
CA LEU A 520 28.80 -20.37 -9.03
C LEU A 520 28.36 -21.42 -10.07
N ALA A 521 29.33 -22.11 -10.66
CA ALA A 521 29.09 -23.23 -11.57
C ALA A 521 28.47 -24.44 -10.83
N ASP A 522 27.73 -25.28 -11.57
CA ASP A 522 27.11 -26.47 -11.00
C ASP A 522 28.13 -27.45 -10.45
N VAL A 523 27.86 -27.97 -9.25
CA VAL A 523 28.61 -29.10 -8.69
C VAL A 523 28.06 -30.37 -9.32
N THR A 524 28.92 -31.14 -10.01
CA THR A 524 28.52 -32.36 -10.72
C THR A 524 27.80 -33.34 -9.80
N GLY A 525 26.60 -33.76 -10.21
CA GLY A 525 25.71 -34.63 -9.43
C GLY A 525 24.94 -33.95 -8.29
N GLN A 526 25.10 -32.64 -8.13
CA GLN A 526 24.43 -31.81 -7.11
C GLN A 526 23.82 -30.53 -7.72
N GLU A 527 23.54 -30.54 -9.03
CA GLU A 527 23.07 -29.39 -9.82
C GLU A 527 21.85 -28.72 -9.18
N ALA A 528 20.91 -29.52 -8.67
CA ALA A 528 19.69 -29.03 -8.03
C ALA A 528 19.96 -28.28 -6.71
N LEU A 529 20.94 -28.73 -5.91
CA LEU A 529 21.33 -28.05 -4.68
C LEU A 529 22.21 -26.84 -4.98
N THR A 530 23.06 -26.89 -6.01
CA THR A 530 23.81 -25.70 -6.44
C THR A 530 22.86 -24.60 -6.93
N ALA A 531 21.85 -24.95 -7.74
CA ALA A 531 20.83 -24.01 -8.18
C ALA A 531 20.04 -23.41 -7.00
N ALA A 532 19.66 -24.24 -6.01
CA ALA A 532 19.02 -23.77 -4.78
C ALA A 532 19.93 -22.82 -3.99
N ALA A 533 21.23 -23.11 -3.90
CA ALA A 533 22.18 -22.28 -3.18
C ALA A 533 22.33 -20.89 -3.84
N ARG A 534 22.43 -20.85 -5.17
CA ARG A 534 22.40 -19.59 -5.94
C ARG A 534 21.10 -18.81 -5.73
N ALA A 535 19.95 -19.49 -5.78
CA ALA A 535 18.65 -18.87 -5.58
C ALA A 535 18.49 -18.32 -4.16
N ALA A 536 18.95 -19.05 -3.14
CA ALA A 536 18.95 -18.60 -1.75
C ALA A 536 19.86 -17.37 -1.55
N LEU A 537 21.04 -17.33 -2.18
CA LEU A 537 21.89 -16.14 -2.16
C LEU A 537 21.22 -14.95 -2.86
N ALA A 538 20.63 -15.15 -4.04
CA ALA A 538 19.92 -14.09 -4.75
C ALA A 538 18.75 -13.52 -3.93
N ASP A 539 18.01 -14.39 -3.21
CA ASP A 539 16.94 -13.96 -2.31
C ASP A 539 17.49 -13.19 -1.09
N ALA A 540 18.64 -13.60 -0.52
CA ALA A 540 19.29 -12.86 0.58
C ALA A 540 19.71 -11.46 0.13
N LEU A 541 20.30 -11.33 -1.06
CA LEU A 541 20.66 -10.04 -1.66
C LEU A 541 19.42 -9.18 -1.97
N ALA A 542 18.32 -9.78 -2.42
CA ALA A 542 17.06 -9.07 -2.61
C ALA A 542 16.49 -8.54 -1.28
N ASN A 543 16.55 -9.35 -0.20
CA ASN A 543 16.17 -8.93 1.14
C ASN A 543 17.07 -7.81 1.70
N ALA A 544 18.34 -7.76 1.27
CA ALA A 544 19.31 -6.73 1.62
C ALA A 544 19.25 -5.48 0.73
N SER A 545 18.54 -5.53 -0.41
CA SER A 545 18.54 -4.44 -1.39
C SER A 545 17.98 -3.15 -0.82
N LYS A 546 18.64 -2.02 -1.11
CA LYS A 546 18.15 -0.66 -0.83
C LYS A 546 17.06 -0.20 -1.80
N VAL A 547 16.74 -1.00 -2.81
CA VAL A 547 15.69 -0.71 -3.79
C VAL A 547 14.39 -1.40 -3.39
N GLN A 548 13.26 -0.72 -3.57
CA GLN A 548 11.94 -1.31 -3.39
C GLN A 548 11.60 -2.21 -4.58
N GLY A 549 11.19 -3.44 -4.30
CA GLY A 549 10.71 -4.37 -5.33
C GLY A 549 9.35 -3.98 -5.90
N GLU A 550 9.04 -4.50 -7.10
CA GLU A 550 7.80 -4.20 -7.83
C GLU A 550 6.54 -4.83 -7.22
N TYR A 551 6.73 -5.91 -6.46
CA TYR A 551 5.64 -6.69 -5.87
C TYR A 551 5.74 -6.70 -4.35
N LYS A 552 4.58 -6.64 -3.71
CA LYS A 552 4.38 -6.86 -2.28
C LYS A 552 4.57 -8.33 -1.97
N ASP A 553 5.21 -8.60 -0.84
CA ASP A 553 5.41 -9.95 -0.35
C ASP A 553 4.21 -10.45 0.45
N GLY A 554 3.79 -11.68 0.20
CA GLY A 554 2.64 -12.29 0.86
C GLY A 554 1.95 -13.33 0.00
N THR A 555 0.81 -13.85 0.48
CA THR A 555 -0.01 -14.82 -0.24
C THR A 555 -1.21 -14.12 -0.88
N PHE A 556 -1.36 -14.31 -2.19
CA PHE A 556 -2.39 -13.69 -3.00
C PHE A 556 -3.28 -14.77 -3.62
N THR A 557 -4.57 -14.69 -3.33
CA THR A 557 -5.59 -15.57 -3.92
C THR A 557 -6.17 -14.94 -5.18
N ALA A 558 -6.14 -15.69 -6.27
CA ALA A 558 -6.75 -15.28 -7.53
C ALA A 558 -7.38 -16.48 -8.26
N TYR A 559 -8.16 -16.16 -9.28
CA TYR A 559 -8.96 -17.13 -10.02
C TYR A 559 -8.73 -16.97 -11.51
N GLY A 560 -8.77 -18.09 -12.24
CA GLY A 560 -8.85 -18.12 -13.69
C GLY A 560 -10.25 -17.76 -14.18
N ASP A 561 -10.45 -17.78 -15.49
CA ASP A 561 -11.78 -17.57 -16.06
C ASP A 561 -12.74 -18.69 -15.67
N ALA A 562 -13.91 -18.28 -15.22
CA ALA A 562 -14.98 -19.16 -14.80
C ALA A 562 -15.90 -19.55 -15.97
N TYR A 563 -16.63 -20.65 -15.76
CA TYR A 563 -17.73 -21.09 -16.61
C TYR A 563 -18.78 -21.79 -15.76
N ASP A 564 -19.81 -22.38 -16.38
CA ASP A 564 -21.00 -22.95 -15.71
C ASP A 564 -20.75 -24.17 -14.81
N LYS A 565 -19.48 -24.57 -14.63
CA LYS A 565 -19.06 -25.62 -13.68
C LYS A 565 -18.08 -25.14 -12.63
N GLY A 566 -17.81 -23.85 -12.54
CA GLY A 566 -16.91 -23.25 -11.56
C GLY A 566 -15.68 -22.58 -12.17
N THR A 567 -14.60 -22.48 -11.40
CA THR A 567 -13.33 -21.89 -11.83
C THR A 567 -12.12 -22.65 -11.27
N ASN A 568 -10.92 -22.22 -11.64
CA ASN A 568 -9.65 -22.67 -11.08
C ASN A 568 -9.08 -21.57 -10.18
N LYS A 569 -8.56 -21.94 -9.01
CA LYS A 569 -8.04 -21.05 -7.98
C LYS A 569 -6.53 -21.28 -7.83
N ALA A 570 -5.79 -20.19 -7.68
CA ALA A 570 -4.39 -20.21 -7.25
C ALA A 570 -4.23 -19.34 -6.00
N ASP A 571 -3.61 -19.92 -4.96
CA ASP A 571 -3.04 -19.16 -3.84
C ASP A 571 -1.53 -19.10 -4.06
N VAL A 572 -1.01 -17.93 -4.38
CA VAL A 572 0.40 -17.72 -4.75
C VAL A 572 1.10 -16.94 -3.65
N THR A 573 2.13 -17.52 -3.03
CA THR A 573 2.99 -16.80 -2.09
C THR A 573 4.18 -16.21 -2.84
N LEU A 574 4.29 -14.89 -2.79
CA LEU A 574 5.37 -14.11 -3.39
C LEU A 574 6.33 -13.62 -2.30
N ARG A 575 7.62 -13.68 -2.63
CA ARG A 575 8.70 -13.03 -1.90
C ARG A 575 9.70 -12.47 -2.90
N ASN A 576 10.00 -11.17 -2.84
CA ASN A 576 10.85 -10.48 -3.80
C ASN A 576 10.43 -10.73 -5.27
N GLY A 577 9.11 -10.78 -5.53
CA GLY A 577 8.56 -11.09 -6.86
C GLY A 577 8.74 -12.55 -7.33
N LYS A 578 9.30 -13.45 -6.50
CA LYS A 578 9.44 -14.88 -6.80
C LYS A 578 8.31 -15.68 -6.17
N ILE A 579 7.84 -16.70 -6.89
CA ILE A 579 6.88 -17.68 -6.37
C ILE A 579 7.62 -18.63 -5.44
N VAL A 580 7.33 -18.55 -4.14
CA VAL A 580 7.94 -19.43 -3.11
C VAL A 580 6.98 -20.48 -2.57
N ASN A 581 5.69 -20.34 -2.88
CA ASN A 581 4.68 -21.37 -2.65
C ASN A 581 3.51 -21.14 -3.62
N VAL A 582 2.87 -22.22 -4.04
CA VAL A 582 1.66 -22.15 -4.88
C VAL A 582 0.73 -23.31 -4.56
N VAL A 583 -0.54 -22.99 -4.29
CA VAL A 583 -1.60 -23.98 -4.08
C VAL A 583 -2.64 -23.82 -5.18
N LEU A 584 -2.77 -24.85 -6.02
CA LEU A 584 -3.69 -24.88 -7.15
C LEU A 584 -4.88 -25.78 -6.82
N SER A 585 -6.09 -25.31 -7.11
CA SER A 585 -7.32 -26.10 -6.91
C SER A 585 -8.38 -25.80 -7.96
N ARG A 586 -9.29 -26.75 -8.17
CA ARG A 586 -10.50 -26.57 -9.00
C ARG A 586 -11.69 -26.41 -8.08
N VAL A 587 -12.37 -25.26 -8.14
CA VAL A 587 -13.50 -24.95 -7.26
C VAL A 587 -14.83 -24.99 -8.00
N GLY A 588 -15.85 -25.62 -7.43
CA GLY A 588 -17.19 -25.73 -8.03
C GLY A 588 -17.95 -24.39 -8.07
N MET A 589 -19.19 -24.41 -8.56
CA MET A 589 -20.08 -23.23 -8.55
C MET A 589 -20.37 -22.72 -7.12
N ASN A 590 -20.25 -23.57 -6.12
CA ASN A 590 -20.35 -23.20 -4.70
C ASN A 590 -19.05 -22.65 -4.10
N MET A 591 -18.01 -22.41 -4.91
CA MET A 591 -16.67 -21.96 -4.50
C MET A 591 -15.96 -22.92 -3.53
N VAL A 592 -16.34 -24.20 -3.52
CA VAL A 592 -15.69 -25.26 -2.73
C VAL A 592 -14.71 -26.03 -3.60
N ASP A 593 -13.53 -26.33 -3.07
CA ASP A 593 -12.55 -27.20 -3.72
C ASP A 593 -13.17 -28.58 -3.99
N LEU A 594 -13.12 -28.99 -5.25
CA LEU A 594 -13.67 -30.27 -5.69
C LEU A 594 -12.75 -31.44 -5.32
N GLY A 595 -11.44 -31.22 -5.17
CA GLY A 595 -10.48 -32.30 -4.91
C GLY A 595 -10.70 -33.52 -5.83
N LYS A 596 -11.06 -34.67 -5.23
CA LYS A 596 -11.34 -35.92 -5.97
C LYS A 596 -12.58 -35.88 -6.86
N ALA A 597 -13.48 -34.91 -6.66
CA ALA A 597 -14.65 -34.68 -7.50
C ALA A 597 -14.33 -33.82 -8.75
N ALA A 598 -13.11 -33.30 -8.89
CA ALA A 598 -12.66 -32.64 -10.11
C ALA A 598 -12.52 -33.65 -11.26
N TYR A 599 -12.38 -33.15 -12.50
CA TYR A 599 -12.08 -34.02 -13.65
C TYR A 599 -10.78 -34.81 -13.44
N ALA A 600 -10.75 -36.07 -13.87
CA ALA A 600 -9.62 -36.97 -13.62
C ALA A 600 -8.30 -36.42 -14.19
N GLU A 601 -8.37 -35.76 -15.35
CA GLU A 601 -7.25 -35.10 -16.01
C GLU A 601 -6.75 -33.89 -15.20
N VAL A 602 -7.67 -33.12 -14.60
CA VAL A 602 -7.33 -31.97 -13.74
C VAL A 602 -6.67 -32.43 -12.45
N GLN A 603 -7.16 -33.54 -11.85
CA GLN A 603 -6.53 -34.15 -10.67
C GLN A 603 -5.09 -34.57 -10.95
N LYS A 604 -4.82 -35.12 -12.14
CA LYS A 604 -3.46 -35.49 -12.59
C LYS A 604 -2.60 -34.26 -12.93
N ALA A 605 -3.20 -33.22 -13.49
CA ALA A 605 -2.50 -32.01 -13.92
C ALA A 605 -2.07 -31.11 -12.74
N ILE A 606 -2.87 -31.00 -11.67
CA ILE A 606 -2.59 -30.08 -10.56
C ILE A 606 -1.19 -30.31 -9.95
N PRO A 607 -0.78 -31.54 -9.55
CA PRO A 607 0.56 -31.76 -9.00
C PRO A 607 1.68 -31.42 -9.97
N GLN A 608 1.49 -31.72 -11.27
CA GLN A 608 2.47 -31.41 -12.32
C GLN A 608 2.63 -29.90 -12.48
N LEU A 609 1.52 -29.17 -12.61
CA LEU A 609 1.53 -27.71 -12.74
C LEU A 609 2.08 -27.04 -11.49
N THR A 610 1.76 -27.52 -10.29
CA THR A 610 2.34 -27.00 -9.04
C THR A 610 3.87 -27.08 -9.06
N ALA A 611 4.42 -28.25 -9.44
CA ALA A 611 5.86 -28.43 -9.54
C ALA A 611 6.48 -27.53 -10.63
N SER A 612 5.85 -27.45 -11.81
CA SER A 612 6.32 -26.62 -12.91
C SER A 612 6.24 -25.12 -12.61
N PHE A 613 5.19 -24.66 -11.93
CA PHE A 613 5.03 -23.25 -11.56
C PHE A 613 6.03 -22.83 -10.49
N LEU A 614 6.30 -23.70 -9.50
CA LEU A 614 7.36 -23.47 -8.53
C LEU A 614 8.73 -23.42 -9.20
N ALA A 615 9.02 -24.35 -10.12
CA ALA A 615 10.28 -24.37 -10.86
C ALA A 615 10.46 -23.12 -11.74
N ALA A 616 9.39 -22.65 -12.39
CA ALA A 616 9.39 -21.42 -13.18
C ALA A 616 9.61 -20.17 -12.31
N GLY A 617 9.06 -20.16 -11.09
CA GLY A 617 9.39 -19.21 -10.02
C GLY A 617 9.04 -17.75 -10.26
N THR A 618 8.48 -17.39 -11.42
CA THR A 618 8.23 -16.00 -11.86
C THR A 618 6.91 -15.89 -12.61
N ARG A 619 6.39 -14.67 -12.72
CA ARG A 619 5.15 -14.35 -13.45
C ARG A 619 5.25 -14.80 -14.91
N GLU A 620 6.33 -14.42 -15.58
CA GLU A 620 6.60 -14.69 -17.00
C GLU A 620 6.89 -16.18 -17.22
N GLY A 621 7.73 -16.78 -16.37
CA GLY A 621 8.08 -18.19 -16.47
C GLY A 621 6.86 -19.11 -16.39
N VAL A 622 5.85 -18.76 -15.56
CA VAL A 622 4.60 -19.54 -15.48
C VAL A 622 3.80 -19.49 -16.79
N GLN A 623 3.90 -18.40 -17.56
CA GLN A 623 3.19 -18.31 -18.84
C GLN A 623 3.79 -19.27 -19.88
N GLU A 624 5.10 -19.53 -19.79
CA GLU A 624 5.83 -20.45 -20.68
C GLU A 624 5.69 -21.93 -20.31
N VAL A 625 5.17 -22.27 -19.12
CA VAL A 625 4.98 -23.67 -18.71
C VAL A 625 3.98 -24.38 -19.63
N ASP A 626 4.32 -25.53 -20.20
CA ASP A 626 3.38 -26.23 -21.09
C ASP A 626 2.06 -26.61 -20.41
N ALA A 627 0.97 -26.50 -21.18
CA ALA A 627 -0.33 -26.98 -20.72
C ALA A 627 -0.35 -28.51 -20.67
N VAL A 628 -0.97 -29.08 -19.64
CA VAL A 628 -1.06 -30.54 -19.48
C VAL A 628 -2.14 -31.08 -20.42
N SER A 629 -1.78 -32.08 -21.23
CA SER A 629 -2.71 -32.73 -22.16
C SER A 629 -3.93 -33.30 -21.44
N GLY A 630 -5.12 -33.10 -22.00
CA GLY A 630 -6.41 -33.43 -21.37
C GLY A 630 -6.90 -32.43 -20.33
N ALA A 631 -6.05 -31.50 -19.87
CA ALA A 631 -6.40 -30.45 -18.91
C ALA A 631 -6.07 -29.03 -19.42
N THR A 632 -5.93 -28.83 -20.74
CA THR A 632 -5.46 -27.59 -21.36
C THR A 632 -6.20 -26.33 -20.89
N SER A 633 -7.53 -26.37 -20.85
CA SER A 633 -8.34 -25.24 -20.37
C SER A 633 -8.07 -24.91 -18.89
N SER A 634 -7.95 -25.93 -18.04
CA SER A 634 -7.60 -25.76 -16.62
C SER A 634 -6.16 -25.27 -16.45
N SER A 635 -5.20 -25.75 -17.25
CA SER A 635 -3.82 -25.25 -17.23
C SER A 635 -3.79 -23.74 -17.53
N ASN A 636 -4.46 -23.31 -18.60
CA ASN A 636 -4.49 -21.88 -18.98
C ASN A 636 -5.21 -21.02 -17.93
N ALA A 637 -6.30 -21.53 -17.34
CA ALA A 637 -7.00 -20.84 -16.26
C ALA A 637 -6.14 -20.71 -15.00
N LEU A 638 -5.33 -21.72 -14.65
CA LEU A 638 -4.41 -21.66 -13.52
C LEU A 638 -3.24 -20.69 -13.78
N LYS A 639 -2.72 -20.62 -15.01
CA LYS A 639 -1.75 -19.58 -15.41
C LYS A 639 -2.31 -18.17 -15.28
N ALA A 640 -3.54 -17.96 -15.75
CA ALA A 640 -4.25 -16.68 -15.61
C ALA A 640 -4.50 -16.33 -14.14
N ALA A 641 -4.81 -17.32 -13.29
CA ALA A 641 -4.92 -17.12 -11.85
C ALA A 641 -3.59 -16.64 -11.24
N VAL A 642 -2.45 -17.22 -11.63
CA VAL A 642 -1.13 -16.78 -11.17
C VAL A 642 -0.81 -15.37 -11.65
N ASP A 643 -1.06 -15.05 -12.93
CA ASP A 643 -0.87 -13.68 -13.46
C ASP A 643 -1.69 -12.63 -12.68
N ARG A 644 -2.95 -12.95 -12.38
CA ARG A 644 -3.82 -12.10 -11.56
C ARG A 644 -3.35 -12.00 -10.11
N ALA A 645 -2.76 -13.04 -9.54
CA ALA A 645 -2.16 -12.98 -8.21
C ALA A 645 -0.98 -12.00 -8.16
N TYR A 646 -0.13 -11.99 -9.21
CA TYR A 646 0.90 -10.95 -9.38
C TYR A 646 0.30 -9.56 -9.54
N GLY A 647 -0.78 -9.42 -10.32
CA GLY A 647 -1.48 -8.15 -10.46
C GLY A 647 -2.02 -7.57 -9.14
N LYS A 648 -2.43 -8.44 -8.19
CA LYS A 648 -2.83 -8.04 -6.83
C LYS A 648 -1.66 -7.65 -5.92
N ALA A 649 -0.46 -8.14 -6.27
CA ALA A 649 0.74 -7.91 -5.51
C ALA A 649 1.48 -6.63 -5.95
N GLU A 650 1.14 -6.02 -7.08
CA GLU A 650 1.81 -4.82 -7.59
C GLU A 650 1.89 -3.71 -6.50
N VAL A 651 3.09 -3.18 -6.28
CA VAL A 651 3.32 -2.01 -5.43
C VAL A 651 2.84 -0.76 -6.14
N GLU A 652 3.21 -0.63 -7.42
CA GLU A 652 2.68 0.39 -8.32
C GLU A 652 1.72 -0.27 -9.32
N GLU A 653 0.44 0.03 -9.20
CA GLU A 653 -0.57 -0.51 -10.10
C GLU A 653 -0.60 0.27 -11.42
N ALA A 654 -0.09 -0.36 -12.49
CA ALA A 654 -0.21 0.19 -13.83
C ALA A 654 -1.68 0.49 -14.17
N HIS A 655 -1.98 1.75 -14.51
CA HIS A 655 -3.30 2.30 -14.85
C HIS A 655 -4.38 2.25 -13.75
N LYS A 656 -4.09 1.74 -12.54
CA LYS A 656 -5.01 1.67 -11.39
C LYS A 656 -6.42 1.19 -11.77
N ALA A 657 -6.49 -0.04 -12.24
CA ALA A 657 -7.74 -0.69 -12.65
C ALA A 657 -8.51 -1.24 -11.44
N ALA A 658 -9.84 -1.08 -11.42
CA ALA A 658 -10.67 -1.63 -10.36
C ALA A 658 -10.73 -3.17 -10.38
N TYR A 659 -10.84 -3.76 -11.57
CA TYR A 659 -11.03 -5.21 -11.74
C TYR A 659 -10.16 -5.76 -12.86
N PHE A 660 -9.75 -7.02 -12.75
CA PHE A 660 -9.17 -7.77 -13.86
C PHE A 660 -10.22 -8.04 -14.94
N ASN A 661 -9.81 -8.06 -16.22
CA ASN A 661 -10.66 -8.54 -17.29
C ASN A 661 -10.79 -10.07 -17.23
N GLY A 662 -12.00 -10.57 -17.52
CA GLY A 662 -12.28 -12.00 -17.49
C GLY A 662 -13.69 -12.33 -17.00
N ILE A 663 -13.89 -13.59 -16.65
CA ILE A 663 -15.15 -14.09 -16.11
C ILE A 663 -14.88 -14.62 -14.69
N PHE A 664 -15.57 -14.06 -13.71
CA PHE A 664 -15.39 -14.38 -12.29
C PHE A 664 -16.68 -14.90 -11.70
N ILE A 665 -16.59 -15.71 -10.67
CA ILE A 665 -17.76 -16.22 -9.96
C ILE A 665 -17.62 -15.97 -8.47
N GLY A 666 -18.76 -15.81 -7.81
CA GLY A 666 -18.86 -15.71 -6.36
C GLY A 666 -20.13 -16.42 -5.89
N ALA A 667 -20.10 -16.95 -4.68
CA ALA A 667 -21.23 -17.63 -4.06
C ALA A 667 -21.73 -16.86 -2.83
N SER A 668 -23.02 -16.98 -2.52
CA SER A 668 -23.59 -16.50 -1.26
C SER A 668 -22.96 -17.22 -0.07
N THR A 669 -23.09 -16.66 1.13
CA THR A 669 -22.48 -17.22 2.34
C THR A 669 -22.94 -18.66 2.61
N ASP A 670 -24.22 -18.94 2.34
CA ASP A 670 -24.82 -20.27 2.47
C ASP A 670 -24.63 -21.17 1.24
N LYS A 671 -23.90 -20.69 0.22
CA LYS A 671 -23.59 -21.39 -1.03
C LYS A 671 -24.82 -21.80 -1.84
N SER A 672 -25.97 -21.19 -1.62
CA SER A 672 -27.21 -21.49 -2.35
C SER A 672 -27.39 -20.68 -3.64
N VAL A 673 -26.63 -19.59 -3.82
CA VAL A 673 -26.64 -18.75 -5.02
C VAL A 673 -25.21 -18.54 -5.49
N ASN A 674 -24.97 -18.65 -6.79
CA ASN A 674 -23.75 -18.24 -7.46
C ASN A 674 -24.07 -17.13 -8.46
N VAL A 675 -23.19 -16.15 -8.57
CA VAL A 675 -23.26 -15.15 -9.63
C VAL A 675 -21.93 -15.15 -10.39
N MET A 676 -22.04 -15.27 -11.70
CA MET A 676 -20.96 -15.11 -12.65
C MET A 676 -20.95 -13.69 -13.17
N VAL A 677 -19.81 -13.02 -13.12
CA VAL A 677 -19.61 -11.63 -13.54
C VAL A 677 -18.60 -11.60 -14.68
N THR A 678 -18.99 -11.05 -15.81
CA THR A 678 -18.07 -10.73 -16.91
C THR A 678 -17.56 -9.32 -16.75
N VAL A 679 -16.24 -9.17 -16.74
CA VAL A 679 -15.53 -7.89 -16.65
C VAL A 679 -14.82 -7.61 -17.97
N LYS A 680 -15.07 -6.43 -18.54
CA LYS A 680 -14.40 -5.92 -19.75
C LYS A 680 -13.96 -4.49 -19.52
N ASN A 681 -12.79 -4.13 -20.05
CA ASN A 681 -12.18 -2.81 -19.83
C ASN A 681 -12.14 -2.43 -18.35
N ASN A 682 -11.87 -3.41 -17.49
CA ASN A 682 -11.79 -3.30 -16.03
C ASN A 682 -13.10 -2.88 -15.35
N VAL A 683 -14.25 -3.08 -16.03
CA VAL A 683 -15.59 -2.75 -15.55
C VAL A 683 -16.51 -3.99 -15.63
N PRO A 684 -17.33 -4.28 -14.59
CA PRO A 684 -18.33 -5.35 -14.65
C PRO A 684 -19.42 -5.01 -15.67
N VAL A 685 -19.58 -5.82 -16.71
CA VAL A 685 -20.49 -5.51 -17.83
C VAL A 685 -21.63 -6.51 -17.99
N ALA A 686 -21.53 -7.74 -17.49
CA ALA A 686 -22.63 -8.72 -17.57
C ALA A 686 -22.63 -9.64 -16.35
N MET A 687 -23.80 -10.12 -15.97
CA MET A 687 -23.96 -11.04 -14.84
C MET A 687 -24.91 -12.19 -15.19
N LEU A 688 -24.61 -13.40 -14.72
CA LEU A 688 -25.47 -14.59 -14.77
C LEU A 688 -25.67 -15.16 -13.36
N VAL A 689 -26.90 -15.52 -13.03
CA VAL A 689 -27.30 -16.03 -11.72
C VAL A 689 -27.62 -17.52 -11.80
N TYR A 690 -27.02 -18.30 -10.91
CA TYR A 690 -27.24 -19.73 -10.76
C TYR A 690 -27.69 -20.05 -9.33
N TYR A 691 -28.81 -20.75 -9.20
CA TYR A 691 -29.24 -21.28 -7.90
C TYR A 691 -28.73 -22.70 -7.75
N LEU A 692 -28.23 -23.01 -6.56
CA LEU A 692 -27.56 -24.27 -6.27
C LEU A 692 -28.41 -25.17 -5.37
N ASP A 693 -28.28 -26.47 -5.55
CA ASP A 693 -28.80 -27.49 -4.64
C ASP A 693 -27.88 -27.67 -3.42
N ALA A 694 -28.26 -28.56 -2.49
CA ALA A 694 -27.48 -28.84 -1.29
C ALA A 694 -26.09 -29.45 -1.59
N ASN A 695 -25.89 -29.99 -2.79
CA ASN A 695 -24.61 -30.54 -3.25
C ASN A 695 -23.77 -29.49 -4.01
N GLY A 696 -24.26 -28.25 -4.14
CA GLY A 696 -23.60 -27.19 -4.89
C GLY A 696 -23.73 -27.31 -6.41
N LYS A 697 -24.66 -28.14 -6.92
CA LYS A 697 -24.95 -28.26 -8.35
C LYS A 697 -26.00 -27.24 -8.78
N VAL A 698 -25.90 -26.76 -10.01
CA VAL A 698 -26.86 -25.81 -10.59
C VAL A 698 -28.23 -26.50 -10.74
N LYS A 699 -29.27 -25.86 -10.20
CA LYS A 699 -30.66 -26.28 -10.38
C LYS A 699 -31.12 -25.99 -11.81
N THR A 700 -31.83 -26.93 -12.42
CA THR A 700 -32.50 -26.66 -13.71
C THR A 700 -33.64 -25.66 -13.51
N PRO A 701 -34.01 -24.89 -14.56
CA PRO A 701 -35.02 -23.83 -14.46
C PRO A 701 -36.37 -24.28 -13.90
N GLU A 702 -36.77 -25.54 -14.13
CA GLU A 702 -38.03 -26.12 -13.64
C GLU A 702 -38.10 -26.31 -12.12
N TYR A 703 -36.94 -26.29 -11.42
CA TYR A 703 -36.86 -26.36 -9.96
C TYR A 703 -36.64 -25.00 -9.30
N LEU A 704 -36.74 -23.91 -10.06
CA LEU A 704 -36.63 -22.56 -9.52
C LEU A 704 -38.00 -22.06 -9.04
N THR A 705 -38.00 -21.40 -7.88
CA THR A 705 -39.20 -20.71 -7.39
C THR A 705 -39.50 -19.48 -8.25
N ALA A 706 -40.74 -18.98 -8.19
CA ALA A 706 -41.12 -17.75 -8.88
C ALA A 706 -40.21 -16.56 -8.48
N ALA A 707 -39.87 -16.44 -7.19
CA ALA A 707 -38.95 -15.41 -6.69
C ALA A 707 -37.53 -15.56 -7.25
N GLN A 708 -37.03 -16.79 -7.41
CA GLN A 708 -35.73 -17.06 -8.03
C GLN A 708 -35.72 -16.68 -9.52
N LEU A 709 -36.77 -17.04 -10.26
CA LEU A 709 -36.92 -16.66 -11.65
C LEU A 709 -36.99 -15.14 -11.83
N ALA A 710 -37.73 -14.43 -10.96
CA ALA A 710 -37.82 -12.98 -10.99
C ALA A 710 -36.46 -12.30 -10.74
N VAL A 711 -35.74 -12.71 -9.70
CA VAL A 711 -34.41 -12.15 -9.36
C VAL A 711 -33.38 -12.45 -10.46
N LYS A 712 -33.38 -13.67 -11.01
CA LYS A 712 -32.52 -14.04 -12.14
C LYS A 712 -32.81 -13.17 -13.37
N SER A 713 -34.07 -13.05 -13.76
CA SER A 713 -34.48 -12.24 -14.91
C SER A 713 -34.07 -10.77 -14.76
N GLU A 714 -34.30 -10.17 -13.60
CA GLU A 714 -33.90 -8.79 -13.30
C GLU A 714 -32.37 -8.61 -13.44
N ILE A 715 -31.56 -9.47 -12.83
CA ILE A 715 -30.10 -9.31 -12.89
C ILE A 715 -29.59 -9.50 -14.32
N GLU A 716 -30.01 -10.56 -15.01
CA GLU A 716 -29.46 -10.94 -16.31
C GLU A 716 -29.89 -10.03 -17.47
N SER A 717 -31.04 -9.36 -17.36
CA SER A 717 -31.57 -8.47 -18.40
C SER A 717 -31.09 -7.02 -18.29
N THR A 718 -30.46 -6.63 -17.17
CA THR A 718 -30.13 -5.23 -16.87
C THR A 718 -28.86 -4.70 -17.54
N SER A 719 -28.26 -5.44 -18.47
CA SER A 719 -27.10 -4.96 -19.21
C SER A 719 -27.10 -5.33 -20.69
N THR A 720 -26.54 -4.43 -21.49
CA THR A 720 -26.25 -4.60 -22.92
C THR A 720 -24.86 -5.20 -23.16
N GLY A 721 -24.11 -5.49 -22.10
CA GLY A 721 -22.75 -6.06 -22.16
C GLY A 721 -21.63 -5.06 -22.49
N ASN A 722 -21.96 -3.78 -22.64
CA ASN A 722 -21.04 -2.74 -23.10
C ASN A 722 -20.81 -1.61 -22.07
N SER A 723 -21.58 -1.56 -21.00
CA SER A 723 -21.49 -0.55 -19.94
C SER A 723 -21.50 -1.22 -18.57
N LEU A 724 -21.21 -0.43 -17.54
CA LEU A 724 -21.31 -0.88 -16.16
C LEU A 724 -22.67 -1.52 -15.90
N HIS A 725 -22.66 -2.75 -15.39
CA HIS A 725 -23.84 -3.49 -14.98
C HIS A 725 -24.55 -2.75 -13.85
N LYS A 726 -25.90 -2.76 -13.81
CA LYS A 726 -26.71 -2.13 -12.74
C LYS A 726 -26.23 -2.48 -11.34
N TYR A 727 -25.83 -3.74 -11.14
CA TYR A 727 -25.34 -4.28 -9.87
C TYR A 727 -23.80 -4.37 -9.78
N GLY A 728 -23.07 -3.83 -10.75
CA GLY A 728 -21.60 -3.83 -10.77
C GLY A 728 -20.96 -2.86 -9.77
N TYR A 729 -21.74 -2.00 -9.13
CA TYR A 729 -21.28 -1.04 -8.13
C TYR A 729 -22.35 -0.85 -7.03
N LYS A 730 -21.95 -1.03 -5.77
CA LYS A 730 -22.83 -0.87 -4.58
C LYS A 730 -24.18 -1.61 -4.70
N ALA A 731 -24.13 -2.88 -5.11
CA ALA A 731 -25.32 -3.72 -5.21
C ALA A 731 -26.09 -3.79 -3.88
N ALA A 732 -27.42 -3.67 -3.97
CA ALA A 732 -28.36 -3.73 -2.86
C ALA A 732 -29.51 -4.70 -3.18
N ALA A 733 -30.09 -5.30 -2.14
CA ALA A 733 -31.23 -6.20 -2.28
C ALA A 733 -32.46 -5.46 -2.86
N PHE A 734 -33.28 -6.20 -3.61
CA PHE A 734 -34.44 -5.69 -4.35
C PHE A 734 -35.55 -6.75 -4.44
N GLY A 735 -36.76 -6.36 -4.82
CA GLY A 735 -37.87 -7.30 -5.03
C GLY A 735 -39.22 -6.67 -4.71
N ALA A 736 -40.26 -7.15 -5.39
CA ALA A 736 -41.64 -6.68 -5.21
C ALA A 736 -42.29 -7.18 -3.90
N ASN A 737 -41.75 -8.26 -3.34
CA ASN A 737 -42.22 -8.90 -2.11
C ASN A 737 -41.03 -9.40 -1.27
N ASP A 738 -41.32 -9.88 -0.06
CA ASP A 738 -40.27 -10.30 0.88
C ASP A 738 -39.50 -11.55 0.42
N ALA A 739 -40.14 -12.44 -0.35
CA ALA A 739 -39.48 -13.62 -0.89
C ALA A 739 -38.42 -13.23 -1.94
N GLU A 740 -38.76 -12.33 -2.87
CA GLU A 740 -37.81 -11.78 -3.85
C GLU A 740 -36.68 -11.00 -3.17
N LYS A 741 -36.99 -10.19 -2.15
CA LYS A 741 -35.97 -9.46 -1.36
C LYS A 741 -35.00 -10.41 -0.66
N ALA A 742 -35.49 -11.50 -0.08
CA ALA A 742 -34.64 -12.49 0.56
C ALA A 742 -33.73 -13.20 -0.46
N VAL A 743 -34.26 -13.55 -1.63
CA VAL A 743 -33.48 -14.20 -2.70
C VAL A 743 -32.45 -13.25 -3.30
N SER A 744 -32.81 -12.00 -3.56
CA SER A 744 -31.89 -11.01 -4.12
C SER A 744 -30.80 -10.61 -3.13
N ALA A 745 -31.06 -10.61 -1.83
CA ALA A 745 -30.02 -10.39 -0.82
C ALA A 745 -28.88 -11.41 -0.95
N LYS A 746 -29.21 -12.70 -1.15
CA LYS A 746 -28.21 -13.75 -1.40
C LYS A 746 -27.50 -13.59 -2.74
N ALA A 747 -28.22 -13.18 -3.79
CA ALA A 747 -27.60 -12.87 -5.08
C ALA A 747 -26.62 -11.68 -4.97
N VAL A 748 -26.95 -10.67 -4.17
CA VAL A 748 -26.08 -9.52 -3.89
C VAL A 748 -24.84 -9.92 -3.10
N GLU A 749 -24.95 -10.83 -2.13
CA GLU A 749 -23.77 -11.43 -1.48
C GLU A 749 -22.86 -12.11 -2.51
N ALA A 750 -23.42 -12.95 -3.38
CA ALA A 750 -22.69 -13.63 -4.43
C ALA A 750 -22.04 -12.66 -5.44
N ILE A 751 -22.71 -11.57 -5.81
CA ILE A 751 -22.16 -10.48 -6.64
C ILE A 751 -20.94 -9.86 -5.95
N LYS A 752 -21.05 -9.50 -4.66
CA LYS A 752 -19.94 -8.92 -3.91
C LYS A 752 -18.74 -9.87 -3.86
N ALA A 753 -18.98 -11.16 -3.62
CA ALA A 753 -17.92 -12.18 -3.65
C ALA A 753 -17.27 -12.31 -5.04
N ALA A 754 -18.05 -12.25 -6.12
CA ALA A 754 -17.53 -12.32 -7.48
C ALA A 754 -16.70 -11.08 -7.84
N LEU A 755 -17.13 -9.89 -7.41
CA LEU A 755 -16.37 -8.65 -7.57
C LEU A 755 -15.11 -8.63 -6.70
N GLU A 756 -15.10 -9.29 -5.55
CA GLU A 756 -13.87 -9.49 -4.76
C GLU A 756 -12.88 -10.41 -5.49
N ALA A 757 -13.37 -11.51 -6.07
CA ALA A 757 -12.55 -12.40 -6.87
C ALA A 757 -11.96 -11.70 -8.11
N ALA A 758 -12.73 -10.82 -8.75
CA ALA A 758 -12.33 -10.02 -9.90
C ALA A 758 -11.43 -8.83 -9.56
N GLY A 759 -11.37 -8.43 -8.29
CA GLY A 759 -10.69 -7.21 -7.87
C GLY A 759 -9.20 -7.27 -8.15
N LYS A 760 -8.64 -6.15 -8.62
CA LYS A 760 -7.20 -5.94 -8.69
C LYS A 760 -6.67 -5.49 -7.33
#